data_AF-A0A9E7HRX4-F1
#
_entry.id   AF-A0A9E7HRX4-F1
#
_cell.length_a   1.000
_cell.length_b   1.000
_cell.length_c   1.000
_cell.angle_alpha   90.00
_cell.angle_beta   90.00
_cell.angle_gamma   90.00
#
_symmetry.space_group_name_H-M   'P 1'
#
loop_
_entity.id
_entity.type
_entity.pdbx_description
1 polymer ?
#
loop_
_entity_poly.entity_id
_entity_poly.type
_entity_poly.pdbx_seq_one_letter_code
_entity_poly.pdbx_strand_id
1 'polypeptide(L)'
;LRSRRREFVTTRFLNVIITIFRLLVAQSLKSPYTVVHRGPSLASSLSFGHVSIQALLLSVAKDVATKRTQSFPITTNAQRQSLLHSMPQQQLNRHALRLLLLPLLLRLLSSSVDGASSSEIDGDARALLALKAAVDPGGRLPFSRASDHCRWPGVSCSPDGRVDRLLLSSYGLDGVIPNGSLGRLDQLRVLRLENNSLAGPLPADLSLLLGLRDLYLGRNLFTGPFPASLLSLRGLLALDLSRNSLAGPLSPGLAALDGLVTLRLEANRFNGSLPAFNQSSLKNFNVSDNDLSGAVPATAVLASFDSSVFADNPGLCGALVRRECSSSTFFPRGGSSPTGPWATVTAGPNRGTPLPGSPSRSRVSHKKDVEAIGSLIGAIALIGIFAGSLVLIRKKRKKQQSETHAREKNTVANNAHSVSEINIGSYNEDTESTSNELEAAADLATAISEERAKRPGKNGCLVFCAGEEPVYNLEQLMRASAEMLGRGSLGPTYKAVLGSRLAVTVKRLDKRKLGAVATEGFEHHMDTVGRLRHHNLVPLRAYFRANEQRLLVYDYQPNGSLYSLIHGSRSMQPKPLHWTSCLKIADDVVQGLAYIHQASRLAHGNIKSSNVLLGSDFEACLTDNCLAFLLEPLENQDDIGYRSPETQNPYQQLTPSSDIYAFGMLLLELLTGKPPSQHPVLMASDLPVWVRSLREDGANNEHLTMIIDIAVACIHPSPESRPTAWQILKMIQEVKEADTINNADNSLFIT
;
A
#
# COMPACT_ATOMS: atom_id res chain seq x y z
N LEU A 1 41.63 35.09 4.33
CA LEU A 1 40.15 34.95 4.45
C LEU A 1 39.64 33.53 4.70
N ARG A 2 40.02 32.48 3.93
CA ARG A 2 39.46 31.12 4.11
C ARG A 2 39.65 30.49 5.51
N SER A 3 40.71 30.81 6.26
CA SER A 3 40.93 30.26 7.63
C SER A 3 39.86 30.69 8.64
N ARG A 4 39.60 32.01 8.79
CA ARG A 4 38.60 32.56 9.75
C ARG A 4 37.17 32.01 9.55
N ARG A 5 36.82 31.46 8.38
CA ARG A 5 35.51 30.78 8.19
C ARG A 5 35.43 29.39 8.85
N ARG A 6 36.54 28.70 9.14
CA ARG A 6 36.52 27.39 9.83
C ARG A 6 36.39 27.50 11.36
N GLU A 7 37.04 28.49 11.97
CA GLU A 7 36.90 28.79 13.41
C GLU A 7 35.48 29.25 13.78
N PHE A 8 34.84 30.04 12.91
CA PHE A 8 33.49 30.56 13.17
C PHE A 8 32.40 29.47 13.11
N VAL A 9 32.60 28.45 12.26
CA VAL A 9 31.68 27.29 12.16
C VAL A 9 31.83 26.36 13.36
N THR A 10 33.06 26.01 13.74
CA THR A 10 33.32 25.14 14.90
C THR A 10 32.84 25.76 16.22
N THR A 11 33.04 27.07 16.41
CA THR A 11 32.56 27.79 17.61
C THR A 11 31.03 27.77 17.73
N ARG A 12 30.28 27.94 16.62
CA ARG A 12 28.81 27.83 16.66
C ARG A 12 28.35 26.41 16.94
N PHE A 13 29.00 25.39 16.36
CA PHE A 13 28.65 23.99 16.58
C PHE A 13 28.81 23.58 18.05
N LEU A 14 29.90 23.99 18.70
CA LEU A 14 30.15 23.71 20.12
C LEU A 14 29.11 24.38 21.04
N ASN A 15 28.73 25.63 20.74
CA ASN A 15 27.70 26.34 21.52
C ASN A 15 26.30 25.71 21.40
N VAL A 16 25.96 25.12 20.24
CA VAL A 16 24.71 24.35 20.08
C VAL A 16 24.73 23.10 20.98
N ILE A 17 25.82 22.34 20.99
CA ILE A 17 25.97 21.15 21.87
C ILE A 17 25.85 21.53 23.35
N ILE A 18 26.51 22.60 23.79
CA ILE A 18 26.42 23.10 25.17
C ILE A 18 24.97 23.54 25.52
N THR A 19 24.23 24.10 24.56
CA THR A 19 22.83 24.51 24.77
C THR A 19 21.90 23.30 24.91
N ILE A 20 22.07 22.28 24.07
CA ILE A 20 21.32 21.01 24.16
C ILE A 20 21.60 20.32 25.51
N PHE A 21 22.87 20.27 25.93
CA PHE A 21 23.24 19.66 27.20
C PHE A 21 22.61 20.38 28.41
N ARG A 22 22.54 21.72 28.38
CA ARG A 22 21.84 22.52 29.40
C ARG A 22 20.32 22.27 29.42
N LEU A 23 19.69 22.07 28.27
CA LEU A 23 18.26 21.75 28.18
C LEU A 23 17.94 20.37 28.77
N LEU A 24 18.77 19.36 28.48
CA LEU A 24 18.61 18.00 29.04
C LEU A 24 18.77 18.00 30.57
N VAL A 25 19.78 18.69 31.10
CA VAL A 25 19.97 18.85 32.56
C VAL A 25 18.79 19.61 33.20
N ALA A 26 18.23 20.63 32.52
CA ALA A 26 17.06 21.36 33.01
C ALA A 26 15.76 20.52 33.00
N GLN A 27 15.58 19.61 32.03
CA GLN A 27 14.46 18.67 32.02
C GLN A 27 14.56 17.64 33.15
N SER A 28 15.77 17.14 33.44
CA SER A 28 15.99 16.18 34.54
C SER A 28 15.74 16.75 35.95
N LEU A 29 15.50 18.06 36.08
CA LEU A 29 15.26 18.77 37.35
C LEU A 29 13.79 19.15 37.58
N LYS A 30 12.84 18.69 36.74
CA LYS A 30 11.40 18.97 36.92
C LYS A 30 10.51 17.74 36.73
N SER A 31 10.42 16.92 37.78
CA SER A 31 9.30 16.00 37.99
C SER A 31 9.02 15.83 39.49
N PRO A 32 7.93 16.38 40.03
CA PRO A 32 7.52 16.16 41.41
C PRO A 32 6.58 14.94 41.50
N TYR A 33 7.02 13.87 42.16
CA TYR A 33 6.13 12.78 42.58
C TYR A 33 5.95 12.79 44.09
N THR A 34 4.69 12.91 44.52
CA THR A 34 4.27 12.83 45.92
C THR A 34 4.26 11.38 46.39
N VAL A 35 4.87 11.12 47.55
CA VAL A 35 4.87 9.79 48.19
C VAL A 35 3.95 9.84 49.41
N VAL A 36 3.01 8.90 49.48
CA VAL A 36 2.16 8.67 50.66
C VAL A 36 2.84 7.63 51.57
N HIS A 37 2.88 7.90 52.87
CA HIS A 37 3.57 7.06 53.85
C HIS A 37 2.92 5.68 54.06
N ARG A 38 3.75 4.64 54.12
CA ARG A 38 3.86 3.68 55.25
C ARG A 38 5.14 2.83 55.11
N GLY A 39 5.68 2.38 56.24
CA GLY A 39 6.84 1.47 56.37
C GLY A 39 6.77 0.77 57.74
N PRO A 40 7.86 0.21 58.31
CA PRO A 40 9.23 0.13 57.79
C PRO A 40 9.82 -1.32 57.87
N SER A 41 11.16 -1.43 57.83
CA SER A 41 12.02 -2.64 57.92
C SER A 41 12.15 -3.47 56.62
N LEU A 42 13.30 -4.04 56.26
CA LEU A 42 14.68 -3.87 56.77
C LEU A 42 15.57 -3.14 55.74
N ALA A 43 16.70 -2.58 56.18
CA ALA A 43 17.66 -1.90 55.30
C ALA A 43 19.12 -2.25 55.66
N SER A 44 19.89 -2.75 54.69
CA SER A 44 21.35 -2.85 54.77
C SER A 44 22.02 -3.16 53.41
N SER A 45 22.42 -2.13 52.65
CA SER A 45 23.62 -2.05 51.76
C SER A 45 23.47 -0.97 50.68
N LEU A 46 24.60 -0.64 50.00
CA LEU A 46 24.72 0.20 48.80
C LEU A 46 24.39 1.71 48.95
N SER A 47 25.27 2.46 49.61
CA SER A 47 25.31 3.94 49.50
C SER A 47 26.73 4.55 49.50
N PHE A 48 27.68 3.92 48.79
CA PHE A 48 29.01 4.49 48.52
C PHE A 48 29.37 4.34 47.03
N GLY A 49 29.51 5.46 46.32
CA GLY A 49 29.95 5.49 44.91
C GLY A 49 29.69 6.81 44.20
N HIS A 50 28.47 7.37 44.32
CA HIS A 50 28.01 8.49 43.50
C HIS A 50 28.79 9.80 43.68
N VAL A 51 29.39 10.03 44.85
CA VAL A 51 30.12 11.27 45.18
C VAL A 51 31.47 11.39 44.45
N SER A 52 32.14 10.26 44.17
CA SER A 52 33.54 10.29 43.71
C SER A 52 33.72 10.71 42.25
N ILE A 53 32.72 10.45 41.40
CA ILE A 53 32.77 10.76 39.96
C ILE A 53 32.65 12.28 39.72
N GLN A 54 31.80 12.95 40.51
CA GLN A 54 31.52 14.38 40.38
C GLN A 54 32.73 15.26 40.72
N ALA A 55 33.56 14.84 41.68
CA ALA A 55 34.82 15.50 42.01
C ALA A 55 35.86 15.41 40.86
N LEU A 56 35.95 14.24 40.21
CA LEU A 56 36.93 13.98 39.16
C LEU A 56 36.69 14.87 37.92
N LEU A 57 35.43 15.04 37.53
CA LEU A 57 35.03 15.86 36.37
C LEU A 57 35.35 17.36 36.56
N LEU A 58 35.19 17.90 37.78
CA LEU A 58 35.58 19.28 38.08
C LEU A 58 37.10 19.51 37.98
N SER A 59 37.92 18.49 38.26
CA SER A 59 39.38 18.60 38.14
C SER A 59 39.82 18.71 36.69
N VAL A 60 39.25 17.88 35.80
CA VAL A 60 39.58 17.89 34.36
C VAL A 60 39.16 19.21 33.71
N ALA A 61 38.00 19.77 34.08
CA ALA A 61 37.52 21.04 33.55
C ALA A 61 38.45 22.23 33.87
N LYS A 62 39.15 22.22 35.02
CA LYS A 62 40.10 23.28 35.40
C LYS A 62 41.42 23.21 34.63
N ASP A 63 41.98 22.02 34.38
CA ASP A 63 43.31 21.89 33.74
C ASP A 63 43.29 22.20 32.22
N VAL A 64 42.11 22.17 31.59
CA VAL A 64 41.91 22.60 30.20
C VAL A 64 41.84 24.13 30.07
N ALA A 65 41.43 24.84 31.12
CA ALA A 65 41.25 26.30 31.09
C ALA A 65 42.56 27.09 31.18
N THR A 66 43.60 26.53 31.82
CA THR A 66 44.84 27.25 32.20
C THR A 66 45.93 27.28 31.12
N LYS A 67 45.81 26.50 30.03
CA LYS A 67 46.87 26.33 29.00
C LYS A 67 46.61 27.10 27.70
N ARG A 68 46.06 28.32 27.77
CA ARG A 68 45.61 29.07 26.57
C ARG A 68 46.19 30.48 26.38
N THR A 69 47.38 30.76 26.91
CA THR A 69 48.10 32.04 26.74
C THR A 69 49.61 31.85 26.52
N GLN A 70 50.01 31.47 25.31
CA GLN A 70 51.33 31.82 24.76
C GLN A 70 51.31 31.73 23.22
N SER A 71 51.82 32.77 22.56
CA SER A 71 51.87 32.90 21.10
C SER A 71 53.30 32.83 20.60
N PHE A 72 53.55 32.02 19.56
CA PHE A 72 54.83 32.00 18.85
C PHE A 72 54.64 32.32 17.35
N PRO A 73 55.58 33.05 16.72
CA PRO A 73 55.47 33.51 15.34
C PRO A 73 55.87 32.43 14.31
N ILE A 74 55.67 32.75 13.03
CA ILE A 74 55.95 31.86 11.89
C ILE A 74 57.39 32.05 11.41
N THR A 75 58.13 30.95 11.28
CA THR A 75 59.40 30.88 10.52
C THR A 75 59.41 29.64 9.60
N THR A 76 60.20 29.69 8.52
CA THR A 76 60.06 28.82 7.34
C THR A 76 61.03 27.63 7.30
N ASN A 77 60.82 26.73 6.33
CA ASN A 77 61.63 25.53 6.08
C ASN A 77 63.05 25.87 5.60
N ALA A 78 63.99 26.18 6.52
CA ALA A 78 65.40 26.39 6.17
C ALA A 78 66.42 26.04 7.27
N GLN A 79 66.07 25.33 8.36
CA GLN A 79 67.05 25.01 9.42
C GLN A 79 66.79 23.70 10.19
N ARG A 80 66.23 22.69 9.52
CA ARG A 80 65.90 21.39 10.12
C ARG A 80 67.09 20.41 10.17
N GLN A 81 68.32 20.87 10.45
CA GLN A 81 69.51 19.99 10.48
C GLN A 81 70.74 20.42 11.30
N SER A 82 70.58 21.23 12.37
CA SER A 82 71.71 21.48 13.31
C SER A 82 71.26 21.85 14.73
N LEU A 83 70.78 20.86 15.51
CA LEU A 83 70.70 20.91 16.99
C LEU A 83 70.37 19.53 17.58
N LEU A 84 71.15 18.50 17.22
CA LEU A 84 70.93 17.11 17.63
C LEU A 84 71.84 16.67 18.81
N HIS A 85 72.11 17.58 19.74
CA HIS A 85 72.87 17.31 20.98
C HIS A 85 72.31 18.12 22.17
N SER A 86 72.45 17.55 23.37
CA SER A 86 72.01 18.07 24.69
C SER A 86 70.49 18.26 24.91
N MET A 87 69.84 17.22 25.45
CA MET A 87 68.79 17.34 26.49
C MET A 87 68.64 15.98 27.23
N PRO A 88 68.26 15.95 28.53
CA PRO A 88 68.59 14.83 29.41
C PRO A 88 67.54 13.70 29.54
N GLN A 89 68.02 12.54 30.00
CA GLN A 89 67.39 11.21 29.97
C GLN A 89 66.29 10.98 31.04
N GLN A 90 65.34 11.91 31.20
CA GLN A 90 64.23 11.77 32.17
C GLN A 90 62.80 11.83 31.60
N GLN A 91 62.59 12.22 30.33
CA GLN A 91 61.23 12.26 29.76
C GLN A 91 60.71 10.92 29.18
N LEU A 92 61.58 9.94 28.95
CA LEU A 92 61.22 8.69 28.28
C LEU A 92 60.32 7.79 29.14
N ASN A 93 60.67 7.60 30.42
CA ASN A 93 59.94 6.69 31.32
C ASN A 93 58.51 7.15 31.66
N ARG A 94 58.21 8.45 31.60
CA ARG A 94 56.84 8.97 31.83
C ARG A 94 55.88 8.73 30.65
N HIS A 95 56.39 8.44 29.46
CA HIS A 95 55.58 8.10 28.29
C HIS A 95 55.40 6.58 28.16
N ALA A 96 56.46 5.79 28.40
CA ALA A 96 56.39 4.32 28.42
C ALA A 96 55.34 3.79 29.42
N LEU A 97 55.31 4.31 30.65
CA LEU A 97 54.35 3.88 31.67
C LEU A 97 52.89 4.22 31.29
N ARG A 98 52.66 5.32 30.56
CA ARG A 98 51.33 5.71 30.09
C ARG A 98 50.85 4.87 28.91
N LEU A 99 51.76 4.39 28.06
CA LEU A 99 51.43 3.48 26.95
C LEU A 99 51.11 2.05 27.45
N LEU A 100 51.72 1.60 28.55
CA LEU A 100 51.41 0.30 29.17
C LEU A 100 50.11 0.29 29.99
N LEU A 101 49.74 1.41 30.61
CA LEU A 101 48.49 1.51 31.38
C LEU A 101 47.23 1.67 30.51
N LEU A 102 47.35 2.21 29.29
CA LEU A 102 46.21 2.43 28.40
C LEU A 102 45.44 1.14 28.01
N PRO A 103 46.08 0.03 27.55
CA PRO A 103 45.37 -1.21 27.25
C PRO A 103 44.81 -1.90 28.50
N LEU A 104 45.40 -1.67 29.67
CA LEU A 104 44.87 -2.20 30.94
C LEU A 104 43.61 -1.44 31.37
N LEU A 105 43.60 -0.11 31.24
CA LEU A 105 42.39 0.70 31.46
C LEU A 105 41.27 0.36 30.47
N LEU A 106 41.59 0.12 29.19
CA LEU A 106 40.57 -0.29 28.22
C LEU A 106 39.91 -1.63 28.60
N ARG A 107 40.68 -2.61 29.11
CA ARG A 107 40.13 -3.90 29.59
C ARG A 107 39.27 -3.77 30.87
N LEU A 108 39.57 -2.79 31.71
CA LEU A 108 38.77 -2.48 32.92
C LEU A 108 37.52 -1.64 32.59
N LEU A 109 37.56 -0.84 31.52
CA LEU A 109 36.38 -0.11 31.00
C LEU A 109 35.46 -1.00 30.16
N SER A 110 35.99 -2.06 29.54
CA SER A 110 35.21 -3.09 28.83
C SER A 110 34.70 -4.23 29.73
N SER A 111 34.59 -4.00 31.05
CA SER A 111 34.07 -4.98 32.01
C SER A 111 33.07 -4.37 33.02
N SER A 112 32.50 -3.20 32.71
CA SER A 112 31.47 -2.53 33.52
C SER A 112 30.35 -1.83 32.72
N VAL A 113 30.17 -2.18 31.44
CA VAL A 113 29.07 -1.67 30.59
C VAL A 113 28.34 -2.79 29.82
N ASP A 114 28.19 -3.96 30.46
CA ASP A 114 27.36 -5.08 29.99
C ASP A 114 26.51 -5.60 31.16
N GLY A 115 25.46 -4.85 31.50
CA GLY A 115 24.67 -5.11 32.72
C GLY A 115 23.26 -4.50 32.76
N ALA A 116 22.69 -4.13 31.60
CA ALA A 116 21.32 -3.61 31.51
C ALA A 116 20.56 -4.26 30.33
N SER A 117 21.12 -4.17 29.12
CA SER A 117 20.55 -4.71 27.87
C SER A 117 20.36 -6.24 27.87
N SER A 118 21.25 -6.98 28.53
CA SER A 118 21.24 -8.45 28.55
C SER A 118 20.04 -9.06 29.28
N SER A 119 19.36 -8.30 30.15
CA SER A 119 18.26 -8.82 30.99
C SER A 119 16.92 -8.92 30.26
N GLU A 120 16.64 -8.03 29.32
CA GLU A 120 15.38 -8.01 28.55
C GLU A 120 15.46 -8.85 27.28
N ILE A 121 16.65 -8.92 26.65
CA ILE A 121 16.89 -9.75 25.45
C ILE A 121 16.77 -11.26 25.80
N ASP A 122 17.26 -11.67 26.96
CA ASP A 122 17.02 -13.00 27.55
C ASP A 122 15.56 -13.18 28.04
N GLY A 123 14.78 -12.09 28.12
CA GLY A 123 13.35 -12.11 28.43
C GLY A 123 12.52 -12.79 27.34
N ASP A 124 12.74 -12.42 26.08
CA ASP A 124 12.00 -12.95 24.93
C ASP A 124 12.34 -14.42 24.65
N ALA A 125 13.63 -14.76 24.66
CA ALA A 125 14.09 -16.15 24.54
C ALA A 125 13.46 -17.05 25.62
N ARG A 126 13.41 -16.57 26.87
CA ARG A 126 12.77 -17.27 27.99
C ARG A 126 11.25 -17.40 27.82
N ALA A 127 10.58 -16.38 27.29
CA ALA A 127 9.15 -16.41 27.02
C ALA A 127 8.79 -17.43 25.93
N LEU A 128 9.54 -17.45 24.82
CA LEU A 128 9.38 -18.42 23.73
C LEU A 128 9.73 -19.87 24.16
N LEU A 129 10.72 -20.06 25.04
CA LEU A 129 11.01 -21.38 25.61
C LEU A 129 9.93 -21.84 26.61
N ALA A 130 9.31 -20.93 27.36
CA ALA A 130 8.17 -21.24 28.22
C ALA A 130 6.93 -21.60 27.39
N LEU A 131 6.71 -20.93 26.25
CA LEU A 131 5.70 -21.32 25.27
C LEU A 131 5.97 -22.74 24.74
N LYS A 132 7.17 -23.01 24.19
CA LYS A 132 7.55 -24.35 23.69
C LYS A 132 7.32 -25.43 24.75
N ALA A 133 7.71 -25.20 26.00
CA ALA A 133 7.55 -26.17 27.08
C ALA A 133 6.08 -26.52 27.41
N ALA A 134 5.13 -25.66 27.02
CA ALA A 134 3.70 -25.88 27.24
C ALA A 134 2.93 -26.34 25.98
N VAL A 135 3.39 -25.95 24.77
CA VAL A 135 2.68 -26.23 23.51
C VAL A 135 3.38 -27.18 22.53
N ASP A 136 4.57 -27.68 22.91
CA ASP A 136 5.35 -28.57 22.08
C ASP A 136 6.00 -29.73 22.86
N PRO A 137 5.20 -30.61 23.50
CA PRO A 137 5.71 -31.84 24.13
C PRO A 137 6.31 -32.81 23.11
N GLY A 138 5.86 -32.76 21.84
CA GLY A 138 6.44 -33.51 20.72
C GLY A 138 7.82 -33.03 20.27
N GLY A 139 8.32 -31.90 20.79
CA GLY A 139 9.69 -31.43 20.53
C GLY A 139 9.93 -30.80 19.15
N ARG A 140 8.89 -30.57 18.35
CA ARG A 140 8.91 -30.15 16.93
C ARG A 140 9.55 -28.78 16.69
N LEU A 141 9.51 -27.86 17.65
CA LEU A 141 10.15 -26.54 17.59
C LEU A 141 11.64 -26.63 17.96
N PRO A 142 12.62 -26.32 17.09
CA PRO A 142 14.04 -26.43 17.40
C PRO A 142 14.59 -25.24 18.22
N PHE A 143 13.80 -24.71 19.16
CA PHE A 143 14.19 -23.62 20.04
C PHE A 143 15.15 -24.13 21.13
N SER A 144 16.29 -23.48 21.31
CA SER A 144 17.32 -23.93 22.26
C SER A 144 18.08 -22.75 22.86
N ARG A 145 18.39 -22.81 24.17
CA ARG A 145 19.25 -21.82 24.84
C ARG A 145 20.69 -21.75 24.28
N ALA A 146 21.09 -22.72 23.46
CA ALA A 146 22.39 -22.73 22.79
C ALA A 146 22.41 -21.88 21.50
N SER A 147 21.26 -21.38 21.03
CA SER A 147 21.15 -20.56 19.82
C SER A 147 20.37 -19.26 20.07
N ASP A 148 20.79 -18.21 19.38
CA ASP A 148 20.14 -16.90 19.27
C ASP A 148 18.66 -17.05 18.88
N HIS A 149 17.75 -16.50 19.69
CA HIS A 149 16.30 -16.64 19.47
C HIS A 149 15.82 -15.94 18.20
N CYS A 150 16.53 -14.90 17.76
CA CYS A 150 16.26 -14.22 16.49
C CYS A 150 16.65 -15.06 15.26
N ARG A 151 17.16 -16.29 15.47
CA ARG A 151 17.47 -17.28 14.41
C ARG A 151 16.63 -18.56 14.54
N TRP A 152 15.72 -18.65 15.50
CA TRP A 152 14.84 -19.82 15.61
C TRP A 152 13.80 -19.79 14.48
N PRO A 153 13.49 -20.93 13.82
CA PRO A 153 12.49 -20.99 12.76
C PRO A 153 11.14 -20.42 13.20
N GLY A 154 10.55 -19.58 12.36
CA GLY A 154 9.31 -18.87 12.64
C GLY A 154 9.45 -17.65 13.58
N VAL A 155 10.62 -17.37 14.16
CA VAL A 155 10.86 -16.16 14.96
C VAL A 155 11.47 -15.07 14.08
N SER A 156 11.10 -13.82 14.29
CA SER A 156 11.83 -12.66 13.76
C SER A 156 11.91 -11.55 14.80
N CYS A 157 12.99 -10.77 14.73
CA CYS A 157 13.27 -9.69 15.65
C CYS A 157 13.40 -8.35 14.94
N SER A 158 13.01 -7.27 15.63
CA SER A 158 13.38 -5.91 15.27
C SER A 158 14.89 -5.65 15.47
N PRO A 159 15.45 -4.55 14.92
CA PRO A 159 16.90 -4.28 14.95
C PRO A 159 17.53 -4.08 16.34
N ASP A 160 16.72 -4.09 17.39
CA ASP A 160 17.09 -4.05 18.81
C ASP A 160 17.16 -5.45 19.47
N GLY A 161 16.87 -6.52 18.72
CA GLY A 161 16.90 -7.91 19.21
C GLY A 161 15.62 -8.37 19.92
N ARG A 162 14.58 -7.54 19.96
CA ARG A 162 13.26 -7.88 20.52
C ARG A 162 12.42 -8.59 19.47
N VAL A 163 11.59 -9.56 19.88
CA VAL A 163 10.76 -10.36 18.94
C VAL A 163 9.61 -9.52 18.40
N ASP A 164 9.57 -9.31 17.08
CA ASP A 164 8.51 -8.54 16.39
C ASP A 164 7.56 -9.43 15.58
N ARG A 165 7.93 -10.68 15.26
CA ARG A 165 7.06 -11.67 14.60
C ARG A 165 7.26 -13.08 15.15
N LEU A 166 6.15 -13.82 15.25
CA LEU A 166 6.12 -15.24 15.58
C LEU A 166 5.17 -15.97 14.61
N LEU A 167 5.71 -16.90 13.83
CA LEU A 167 5.08 -17.56 12.69
C LEU A 167 5.25 -19.09 12.83
N LEU A 168 4.40 -19.70 13.66
CA LEU A 168 4.42 -21.14 13.98
C LEU A 168 3.18 -21.86 13.42
N SER A 169 2.69 -21.41 12.28
CA SER A 169 1.59 -22.01 11.53
C SER A 169 1.95 -23.44 11.05
N SER A 170 1.04 -24.40 11.19
CA SER A 170 1.22 -25.80 10.74
C SER A 170 2.40 -26.59 11.35
N TYR A 171 2.90 -26.21 12.54
CA TYR A 171 3.94 -26.97 13.25
C TYR A 171 3.40 -28.20 14.03
N GLY A 172 2.09 -28.45 13.98
CA GLY A 172 1.43 -29.55 14.70
C GLY A 172 1.44 -29.36 16.22
N LEU A 173 1.53 -28.12 16.70
CA LEU A 173 1.56 -27.77 18.12
C LEU A 173 0.26 -28.18 18.82
N ASP A 174 0.33 -28.52 20.11
CA ASP A 174 -0.80 -29.03 20.90
C ASP A 174 -0.75 -28.46 22.33
N GLY A 175 -1.62 -28.89 23.25
CA GLY A 175 -1.63 -28.35 24.62
C GLY A 175 -2.22 -26.93 24.72
N VAL A 176 -1.88 -26.20 25.80
CA VAL A 176 -2.53 -24.92 26.17
C VAL A 176 -1.49 -23.81 26.28
N ILE A 177 -1.75 -22.64 25.68
CA ILE A 177 -0.87 -21.47 25.79
C ILE A 177 -0.91 -20.92 27.23
N PRO A 178 0.22 -20.82 27.95
CA PRO A 178 0.23 -20.33 29.32
C PRO A 178 0.25 -18.80 29.36
N ASN A 179 -0.64 -18.20 30.18
CA ASN A 179 -0.57 -16.78 30.55
C ASN A 179 0.85 -16.45 31.07
N GLY A 180 1.41 -15.33 30.63
CA GLY A 180 2.76 -14.88 31.01
C GLY A 180 3.88 -15.39 30.08
N SER A 181 3.55 -16.13 29.01
CA SER A 181 4.46 -16.42 27.91
C SER A 181 4.38 -15.32 26.83
N LEU A 182 3.33 -15.34 26.00
CA LEU A 182 3.17 -14.43 24.87
C LEU A 182 3.12 -12.94 25.28
N GLY A 183 2.43 -12.58 26.37
CA GLY A 183 2.27 -11.19 26.83
C GLY A 183 3.58 -10.50 27.27
N ARG A 184 4.71 -11.21 27.28
CA ARG A 184 6.05 -10.63 27.51
C ARG A 184 6.73 -10.09 26.25
N LEU A 185 6.27 -10.50 25.06
CA LEU A 185 6.84 -10.12 23.77
C LEU A 185 6.30 -8.73 23.34
N ASP A 186 6.55 -7.68 24.12
CA ASP A 186 5.86 -6.38 23.99
C ASP A 186 6.00 -5.68 22.62
N GLN A 187 7.04 -6.04 21.84
CA GLN A 187 7.25 -5.55 20.48
C GLN A 187 6.57 -6.39 19.38
N LEU A 188 5.89 -7.48 19.73
CA LEU A 188 5.25 -8.40 18.78
C LEU A 188 4.16 -7.71 17.94
N ARG A 189 4.33 -7.75 16.62
CA ARG A 189 3.44 -7.15 15.61
C ARG A 189 2.59 -8.20 14.92
N VAL A 190 3.16 -9.38 14.70
CA VAL A 190 2.53 -10.50 13.98
C VAL A 190 2.64 -11.77 14.80
N LEU A 191 1.49 -12.37 15.11
CA LEU A 191 1.38 -13.68 15.73
C LEU A 191 0.53 -14.59 14.84
N ARG A 192 1.16 -15.59 14.23
CA ARG A 192 0.47 -16.68 13.52
C ARG A 192 0.78 -18.01 14.18
N LEU A 193 -0.26 -18.67 14.70
CA LEU A 193 -0.26 -20.02 15.27
C LEU A 193 -1.33 -20.90 14.61
N GLU A 194 -1.76 -20.54 13.40
CA GLU A 194 -2.89 -21.16 12.71
C GLU A 194 -2.60 -22.62 12.27
N ASN A 195 -3.66 -23.42 12.09
CA ASN A 195 -3.56 -24.80 11.62
C ASN A 195 -2.70 -25.69 12.55
N ASN A 196 -2.98 -25.63 13.85
CA ASN A 196 -2.38 -26.46 14.90
C ASN A 196 -3.49 -27.14 15.73
N SER A 197 -3.15 -27.82 16.82
CA SER A 197 -4.06 -28.45 17.79
C SER A 197 -4.04 -27.75 19.16
N LEU A 198 -3.78 -26.44 19.19
CA LEU A 198 -3.71 -25.65 20.42
C LEU A 198 -5.11 -25.53 21.04
N ALA A 199 -5.21 -25.75 22.36
CA ALA A 199 -6.46 -25.88 23.08
C ALA A 199 -6.55 -24.94 24.30
N GLY A 200 -7.71 -24.97 24.97
CA GLY A 200 -7.99 -24.15 26.15
C GLY A 200 -8.40 -22.71 25.80
N PRO A 201 -8.45 -21.80 26.79
CA PRO A 201 -8.88 -20.42 26.58
C PRO A 201 -7.81 -19.57 25.87
N LEU A 202 -8.26 -18.54 25.14
CA LEU A 202 -7.36 -17.49 24.64
C LEU A 202 -6.70 -16.76 25.83
N PRO A 203 -5.36 -16.71 25.92
CA PRO A 203 -4.67 -16.20 27.09
C PRO A 203 -4.81 -14.68 27.21
N ALA A 204 -5.13 -14.21 28.42
CA ALA A 204 -5.60 -12.83 28.64
C ALA A 204 -4.49 -11.78 28.51
N ASP A 205 -3.23 -12.19 28.65
CA ASP A 205 -2.03 -11.35 28.55
C ASP A 205 -1.70 -10.93 27.11
N LEU A 206 -2.34 -11.51 26.09
CA LEU A 206 -2.33 -10.98 24.72
C LEU A 206 -2.76 -9.51 24.66
N SER A 207 -3.61 -9.06 25.59
CA SER A 207 -4.03 -7.66 25.71
C SER A 207 -2.93 -6.67 26.11
N LEU A 208 -1.76 -7.16 26.54
CA LEU A 208 -0.55 -6.37 26.80
C LEU A 208 0.23 -6.04 25.52
N LEU A 209 -0.04 -6.75 24.42
CA LEU A 209 0.70 -6.64 23.16
C LEU A 209 0.22 -5.44 22.33
N LEU A 210 0.37 -4.23 22.87
CA LEU A 210 -0.14 -2.98 22.28
C LEU A 210 0.44 -2.68 20.87
N GLY A 211 1.53 -3.33 20.47
CA GLY A 211 2.11 -3.27 19.14
C GLY A 211 1.50 -4.23 18.09
N LEU A 212 0.65 -5.17 18.52
CA LEU A 212 0.10 -6.25 17.71
C LEU A 212 -0.86 -5.73 16.63
N ARG A 213 -0.69 -6.25 15.42
CA ARG A 213 -1.46 -5.91 14.22
C ARG A 213 -2.19 -7.11 13.65
N ASP A 214 -1.48 -8.24 13.61
CA ASP A 214 -1.89 -9.41 12.86
C ASP A 214 -1.95 -10.60 13.82
N LEU A 215 -3.16 -11.08 14.12
CA LEU A 215 -3.40 -12.20 15.05
C LEU A 215 -4.16 -13.32 14.32
N TYR A 216 -3.44 -14.39 13.97
CA TYR A 216 -3.98 -15.56 13.27
C TYR A 216 -3.86 -16.79 14.16
N LEU A 217 -4.99 -17.21 14.72
CA LEU A 217 -5.15 -18.37 15.60
C LEU A 217 -6.16 -19.39 15.03
N GLY A 218 -6.63 -19.18 13.79
CA GLY A 218 -7.63 -20.03 13.16
C GLY A 218 -7.16 -21.49 12.94
N ARG A 219 -8.11 -22.42 12.79
CA ARG A 219 -7.86 -23.88 12.73
C ARG A 219 -7.07 -24.38 13.93
N ASN A 220 -7.71 -24.32 15.11
CA ASN A 220 -7.19 -24.80 16.38
C ASN A 220 -8.36 -25.34 17.23
N LEU A 221 -8.11 -25.65 18.51
CA LEU A 221 -9.07 -26.17 19.49
C LEU A 221 -9.31 -25.17 20.63
N PHE A 222 -9.16 -23.86 20.39
CA PHE A 222 -9.39 -22.84 21.41
C PHE A 222 -10.87 -22.81 21.84
N THR A 223 -11.11 -22.52 23.13
CA THR A 223 -12.41 -22.67 23.80
C THR A 223 -12.73 -21.49 24.72
N GLY A 224 -13.99 -21.39 25.17
CA GLY A 224 -14.41 -20.34 26.10
C GLY A 224 -14.73 -19.00 25.42
N PRO A 225 -14.95 -17.93 26.21
CA PRO A 225 -15.42 -16.65 25.69
C PRO A 225 -14.35 -15.89 24.91
N PHE A 226 -14.78 -15.05 23.95
CA PHE A 226 -13.91 -14.01 23.39
C PHE A 226 -13.40 -13.09 24.52
N PRO A 227 -12.08 -13.01 24.77
CA PRO A 227 -11.57 -12.22 25.89
C PRO A 227 -11.67 -10.73 25.57
N ALA A 228 -12.60 -10.05 26.25
CA ALA A 228 -12.85 -8.62 26.07
C ALA A 228 -11.62 -7.72 26.31
N SER A 229 -10.56 -8.24 26.94
CA SER A 229 -9.27 -7.55 27.08
C SER A 229 -8.56 -7.32 25.73
N LEU A 230 -8.77 -8.17 24.70
CA LEU A 230 -8.23 -7.93 23.35
C LEU A 230 -8.74 -6.64 22.69
N LEU A 231 -9.84 -6.06 23.19
CA LEU A 231 -10.37 -4.78 22.73
C LEU A 231 -9.52 -3.57 23.16
N SER A 232 -8.45 -3.79 23.95
CA SER A 232 -7.37 -2.82 24.17
C SER A 232 -6.53 -2.60 22.90
N LEU A 233 -6.45 -3.59 22.01
CA LEU A 233 -5.54 -3.64 20.88
C LEU A 233 -6.05 -2.80 19.69
N ARG A 234 -6.16 -1.48 19.88
CA ARG A 234 -6.62 -0.54 18.84
C ARG A 234 -5.71 -0.44 17.61
N GLY A 235 -4.54 -1.09 17.63
CA GLY A 235 -3.64 -1.24 16.48
C GLY A 235 -3.91 -2.46 15.61
N LEU A 236 -4.85 -3.34 15.97
CA LEU A 236 -5.14 -4.60 15.28
C LEU A 236 -5.77 -4.35 13.89
N LEU A 237 -5.18 -4.98 12.88
CA LEU A 237 -5.57 -4.90 11.46
C LEU A 237 -6.16 -6.23 10.97
N ALA A 238 -5.67 -7.36 11.47
CA ALA A 238 -6.19 -8.68 11.14
C ALA A 238 -6.41 -9.53 12.39
N LEU A 239 -7.61 -10.11 12.49
CA LEU A 239 -8.01 -11.06 13.51
C LEU A 239 -8.67 -12.28 12.85
N ASP A 240 -7.99 -13.42 12.91
CA ASP A 240 -8.52 -14.71 12.45
C ASP A 240 -8.55 -15.70 13.63
N LEU A 241 -9.76 -15.99 14.09
CA LEU A 241 -10.09 -17.00 15.10
C LEU A 241 -10.93 -18.14 14.51
N SER A 242 -11.03 -18.24 13.18
CA SER A 242 -11.91 -19.18 12.48
C SER A 242 -11.61 -20.64 12.82
N ARG A 243 -12.59 -21.55 12.72
CA ARG A 243 -12.42 -23.00 12.90
C ARG A 243 -11.78 -23.34 14.25
N ASN A 244 -12.51 -22.99 15.31
CA ASN A 244 -12.18 -23.20 16.71
C ASN A 244 -13.42 -23.68 17.49
N SER A 245 -13.41 -23.66 18.81
CA SER A 245 -14.57 -23.93 19.68
C SER A 245 -14.80 -22.80 20.69
N LEU A 246 -14.50 -21.56 20.29
CA LEU A 246 -14.80 -20.35 21.05
C LEU A 246 -16.30 -20.13 21.11
N ALA A 247 -16.80 -19.56 22.22
CA ALA A 247 -18.22 -19.52 22.52
C ALA A 247 -18.66 -18.18 23.12
N GLY A 248 -19.98 -18.00 23.28
CA GLY A 248 -20.54 -16.84 23.99
C GLY A 248 -20.63 -15.57 23.13
N PRO A 249 -21.02 -14.43 23.75
CA PRO A 249 -21.44 -13.26 23.00
C PRO A 249 -20.29 -12.45 22.41
N LEU A 250 -20.45 -12.02 21.15
CA LEU A 250 -19.56 -11.04 20.52
C LEU A 250 -19.77 -9.66 21.16
N SER A 251 -18.72 -9.15 21.82
CA SER A 251 -18.78 -7.84 22.49
C SER A 251 -18.97 -6.70 21.48
N PRO A 252 -19.90 -5.75 21.71
CA PRO A 252 -20.06 -4.56 20.86
C PRO A 252 -18.79 -3.74 20.68
N GLY A 253 -17.84 -3.80 21.63
CA GLY A 253 -16.55 -3.13 21.50
C GLY A 253 -15.66 -3.65 20.36
N LEU A 254 -15.98 -4.81 19.77
CA LEU A 254 -15.32 -5.33 18.56
C LEU A 254 -15.63 -4.45 17.32
N ALA A 255 -16.76 -3.74 17.32
CA ALA A 255 -17.09 -2.71 16.32
C ALA A 255 -16.38 -1.35 16.56
N ALA A 256 -15.56 -1.23 17.62
CA ALA A 256 -14.72 -0.07 17.91
C ALA A 256 -13.22 -0.34 17.66
N LEU A 257 -12.90 -1.38 16.89
CA LEU A 257 -11.58 -1.57 16.29
C LEU A 257 -11.58 -0.92 14.90
N ASP A 258 -11.38 0.39 14.89
CA ASP A 258 -11.56 1.29 13.73
C ASP A 258 -10.54 1.07 12.59
N GLY A 259 -9.47 0.32 12.86
CA GLY A 259 -8.45 -0.06 11.88
C GLY A 259 -8.58 -1.50 11.35
N LEU A 260 -9.57 -2.28 11.80
CA LEU A 260 -9.67 -3.71 11.50
C LEU A 260 -10.06 -3.93 10.04
N VAL A 261 -9.23 -4.68 9.31
CA VAL A 261 -9.39 -5.01 7.88
C VAL A 261 -9.87 -6.44 7.68
N THR A 262 -9.39 -7.37 8.50
CA THR A 262 -9.81 -8.79 8.51
C THR A 262 -10.40 -9.15 9.87
N LEU A 263 -11.62 -9.71 9.86
CA LEU A 263 -12.28 -10.32 11.01
C LEU A 263 -12.90 -11.65 10.59
N ARG A 264 -12.23 -12.76 10.92
CA ARG A 264 -12.67 -14.11 10.61
C ARG A 264 -12.95 -14.88 11.89
N LEU A 265 -14.22 -15.23 12.06
CA LEU A 265 -14.78 -15.88 13.25
C LEU A 265 -15.56 -17.16 12.87
N GLU A 266 -15.59 -17.54 11.60
CA GLU A 266 -16.43 -18.63 11.11
C GLU A 266 -16.08 -19.99 11.73
N ALA A 267 -17.02 -20.92 11.78
CA ALA A 267 -16.86 -22.24 12.40
C ALA A 267 -16.41 -22.14 13.88
N ASN A 268 -17.31 -21.60 14.71
CA ASN A 268 -17.18 -21.43 16.16
C ASN A 268 -18.56 -21.61 16.82
N ARG A 269 -18.72 -21.23 18.09
CA ARG A 269 -19.96 -21.29 18.87
C ARG A 269 -20.34 -19.92 19.45
N PHE A 270 -19.97 -18.85 18.74
CA PHE A 270 -20.31 -17.49 19.15
C PHE A 270 -21.82 -17.27 19.07
N ASN A 271 -22.40 -16.61 20.07
CA ASN A 271 -23.86 -16.47 20.20
C ASN A 271 -24.28 -15.02 20.50
N GLY A 272 -25.58 -14.82 20.76
CA GLY A 272 -26.14 -13.48 20.95
C GLY A 272 -26.22 -12.70 19.63
N SER A 273 -26.34 -11.38 19.72
CA SER A 273 -26.51 -10.48 18.57
C SER A 273 -25.19 -10.08 17.92
N LEU A 274 -25.12 -10.10 16.60
CA LEU A 274 -23.99 -9.55 15.85
C LEU A 274 -23.86 -8.03 16.10
N PRO A 275 -22.66 -7.52 16.48
CA PRO A 275 -22.42 -6.07 16.58
C PRO A 275 -22.69 -5.31 15.28
N ALA A 276 -23.04 -4.03 15.40
CA ALA A 276 -23.23 -3.12 14.26
C ALA A 276 -21.87 -2.64 13.72
N PHE A 277 -21.16 -3.53 13.02
CA PHE A 277 -19.88 -3.23 12.38
C PHE A 277 -20.05 -2.14 11.31
N ASN A 278 -19.42 -0.98 11.53
CA ASN A 278 -19.55 0.19 10.67
C ASN A 278 -18.18 0.75 10.26
N GLN A 279 -17.10 -0.02 10.46
CA GLN A 279 -15.74 0.38 10.12
C GLN A 279 -15.48 0.13 8.63
N SER A 280 -15.35 1.18 7.81
CA SER A 280 -15.07 1.08 6.37
C SER A 280 -13.67 0.54 6.03
N SER A 281 -12.82 0.29 7.04
CA SER A 281 -11.59 -0.48 6.94
C SER A 281 -11.81 -1.97 6.65
N LEU A 282 -12.95 -2.51 7.08
CA LEU A 282 -13.24 -3.95 7.09
C LEU A 282 -13.52 -4.47 5.68
N LYS A 283 -12.70 -5.41 5.20
CA LYS A 283 -12.72 -5.94 3.82
C LYS A 283 -12.81 -7.46 3.73
N ASN A 284 -12.45 -8.17 4.78
CA ASN A 284 -12.53 -9.62 4.86
C ASN A 284 -13.22 -9.99 6.16
N PHE A 285 -14.54 -10.19 6.09
CA PHE A 285 -15.39 -10.46 7.24
C PHE A 285 -16.09 -11.81 7.03
N ASN A 286 -16.03 -12.68 8.03
CA ASN A 286 -16.83 -13.91 8.04
C ASN A 286 -17.22 -14.32 9.46
N VAL A 287 -18.50 -14.64 9.65
CA VAL A 287 -19.12 -15.13 10.89
C VAL A 287 -20.00 -16.36 10.66
N SER A 288 -19.90 -17.02 9.49
CA SER A 288 -20.69 -18.20 9.16
C SER A 288 -20.44 -19.37 10.14
N ASP A 289 -21.33 -20.36 10.19
CA ASP A 289 -21.17 -21.59 11.02
C ASP A 289 -20.92 -21.25 12.51
N ASN A 290 -21.96 -20.69 13.15
CA ASN A 290 -21.96 -20.17 14.52
C ASN A 290 -23.38 -20.14 15.13
N ASP A 291 -23.49 -19.88 16.43
CA ASP A 291 -24.76 -19.80 17.19
C ASP A 291 -25.37 -18.38 17.25
N LEU A 292 -25.07 -17.49 16.29
CA LEU A 292 -25.52 -16.08 16.34
C LEU A 292 -27.04 -15.94 16.11
N SER A 293 -27.60 -14.88 16.70
CA SER A 293 -29.04 -14.72 16.91
C SER A 293 -29.55 -13.29 16.79
N GLY A 294 -30.80 -13.12 16.34
CA GLY A 294 -31.43 -11.81 16.20
C GLY A 294 -31.10 -11.10 14.89
N ALA A 295 -31.45 -9.81 14.80
CA ALA A 295 -31.33 -9.06 13.55
C ALA A 295 -29.87 -8.73 13.19
N VAL A 296 -29.44 -9.09 11.98
CA VAL A 296 -28.18 -8.62 11.38
C VAL A 296 -28.28 -7.10 11.14
N PRO A 297 -27.38 -6.27 11.71
CA PRO A 297 -27.46 -4.83 11.55
C PRO A 297 -27.30 -4.39 10.09
N ALA A 298 -28.27 -3.63 9.56
CA ALA A 298 -28.27 -3.12 8.19
C ALA A 298 -27.32 -1.91 7.98
N THR A 299 -26.09 -2.01 8.50
CA THR A 299 -24.99 -1.05 8.25
C THR A 299 -24.50 -1.16 6.81
N ALA A 300 -23.97 -0.07 6.23
CA ALA A 300 -23.43 -0.08 4.87
C ALA A 300 -22.25 -1.06 4.68
N VAL A 301 -21.44 -1.26 5.73
CA VAL A 301 -20.35 -2.26 5.74
C VAL A 301 -20.92 -3.67 5.75
N LEU A 302 -21.80 -3.97 6.72
CA LEU A 302 -22.78 -5.08 6.75
C LEU A 302 -23.27 -5.52 5.37
N ALA A 303 -23.81 -4.55 4.64
CA ALA A 303 -24.50 -4.73 3.36
C ALA A 303 -23.59 -4.87 2.14
N SER A 304 -22.27 -4.70 2.28
CA SER A 304 -21.29 -4.87 1.20
C SER A 304 -20.76 -6.30 1.05
N PHE A 305 -20.99 -7.16 2.06
CA PHE A 305 -20.62 -8.57 2.03
C PHE A 305 -21.76 -9.43 1.50
N ASP A 306 -21.43 -10.52 0.80
CA ASP A 306 -22.42 -11.49 0.36
C ASP A 306 -23.07 -12.25 1.54
N SER A 307 -24.32 -12.67 1.36
CA SER A 307 -25.10 -13.43 2.34
C SER A 307 -24.39 -14.67 2.91
N SER A 308 -23.47 -15.29 2.16
CA SER A 308 -22.66 -16.43 2.62
C SER A 308 -21.82 -16.15 3.87
N VAL A 309 -21.40 -14.91 4.14
CA VAL A 309 -20.59 -14.59 5.34
C VAL A 309 -21.38 -14.67 6.65
N PHE A 310 -22.71 -14.83 6.55
CA PHE A 310 -23.65 -15.02 7.66
C PHE A 310 -24.32 -16.40 7.64
N ALA A 311 -23.92 -17.29 6.72
CA ALA A 311 -24.51 -18.61 6.56
C ALA A 311 -24.40 -19.47 7.82
N ASP A 312 -25.21 -20.53 7.90
CA ASP A 312 -25.15 -21.54 8.98
C ASP A 312 -25.21 -20.95 10.41
N ASN A 313 -25.92 -19.83 10.55
CA ASN A 313 -26.28 -19.21 11.84
C ASN A 313 -27.80 -19.28 12.04
N PRO A 314 -28.33 -20.34 12.71
CA PRO A 314 -29.76 -20.63 12.74
C PRO A 314 -30.60 -19.58 13.48
N GLY A 315 -29.99 -18.63 14.20
CA GLY A 315 -30.68 -17.52 14.87
C GLY A 315 -30.67 -16.16 14.14
N LEU A 316 -29.84 -15.94 13.10
CA LEU A 316 -29.71 -14.63 12.45
C LEU A 316 -30.88 -14.30 11.51
N CYS A 317 -31.43 -13.08 11.59
CA CYS A 317 -32.57 -12.63 10.77
C CYS A 317 -32.36 -11.21 10.22
N GLY A 318 -33.28 -10.72 9.40
CA GLY A 318 -33.23 -9.42 8.76
C GLY A 318 -32.90 -9.48 7.26
N ALA A 319 -32.90 -8.31 6.61
CA ALA A 319 -32.83 -8.18 5.16
C ALA A 319 -31.55 -8.77 4.54
N LEU A 320 -30.39 -8.62 5.18
CA LEU A 320 -29.09 -9.08 4.67
C LEU A 320 -29.00 -10.62 4.58
N VAL A 321 -29.74 -11.34 5.42
CA VAL A 321 -29.85 -12.81 5.40
C VAL A 321 -31.18 -13.30 4.81
N ARG A 322 -31.97 -12.39 4.21
CA ARG A 322 -33.27 -12.65 3.55
C ARG A 322 -34.24 -13.50 4.39
N ARG A 323 -34.21 -13.37 5.71
CA ARG A 323 -35.00 -14.17 6.65
C ARG A 323 -35.75 -13.28 7.63
N GLU A 324 -37.06 -13.44 7.72
CA GLU A 324 -37.89 -12.58 8.59
C GLU A 324 -37.51 -12.74 10.07
N CYS A 325 -37.44 -11.61 10.78
CA CYS A 325 -37.30 -11.64 12.24
C CYS A 325 -38.67 -11.87 12.86
N SER A 326 -38.90 -13.09 13.37
CA SER A 326 -40.15 -13.44 14.05
C SER A 326 -40.39 -12.54 15.27
N SER A 327 -41.36 -11.63 15.17
CA SER A 327 -41.81 -10.85 16.32
C SER A 327 -42.49 -11.78 17.32
N SER A 328 -41.94 -11.89 18.52
CA SER A 328 -42.55 -12.65 19.61
C SER A 328 -43.70 -11.85 20.26
N THR A 329 -44.74 -11.53 19.48
CA THR A 329 -45.99 -10.93 19.97
C THR A 329 -46.78 -11.95 20.77
N PHE A 330 -46.40 -12.10 22.04
CA PHE A 330 -47.09 -12.91 23.03
C PHE A 330 -48.46 -12.29 23.37
N PHE A 331 -49.48 -12.64 22.59
CA PHE A 331 -50.89 -12.35 22.90
C PHE A 331 -51.76 -13.60 22.66
N PRO A 332 -52.60 -14.01 23.64
CA PRO A 332 -53.30 -15.28 23.57
C PRO A 332 -54.56 -15.25 22.70
N ARG A 333 -54.53 -16.05 21.63
CA ARG A 333 -55.62 -16.88 21.07
C ARG A 333 -57.09 -16.43 21.27
N GLY A 334 -57.66 -15.88 20.21
CA GLY A 334 -59.12 -15.77 19.99
C GLY A 334 -59.47 -14.62 19.05
N GLY A 335 -60.37 -14.73 18.07
CA GLY A 335 -61.11 -15.90 17.58
C GLY A 335 -62.17 -15.45 16.55
N SER A 336 -62.48 -16.29 15.55
CA SER A 336 -63.57 -16.14 14.55
C SER A 336 -63.66 -14.83 13.73
N SER A 337 -63.56 -14.98 12.40
CA SER A 337 -64.17 -14.09 11.37
C SER A 337 -65.73 -14.24 11.39
N PRO A 338 -66.54 -13.59 10.52
CA PRO A 338 -66.23 -12.72 9.36
C PRO A 338 -67.16 -11.48 9.17
N THR A 339 -67.13 -10.90 7.95
CA THR A 339 -68.17 -10.10 7.24
C THR A 339 -68.21 -8.56 7.37
N GLY A 340 -68.58 -7.92 6.24
CA GLY A 340 -69.63 -6.88 6.22
C GLY A 340 -69.22 -5.41 6.12
N PRO A 341 -69.25 -4.78 4.91
CA PRO A 341 -69.22 -3.33 4.75
C PRO A 341 -70.61 -2.72 4.51
N TRP A 342 -70.92 -1.55 5.09
CA TRP A 342 -71.51 -0.41 4.35
C TRP A 342 -71.64 0.88 5.17
N ALA A 343 -71.92 1.95 4.44
CA ALA A 343 -71.82 3.37 4.74
C ALA A 343 -72.92 4.03 5.60
N THR A 344 -72.69 5.32 5.89
CA THR A 344 -73.65 6.47 5.86
C THR A 344 -74.48 6.93 7.08
N VAL A 345 -74.41 8.27 7.29
CA VAL A 345 -75.52 9.26 7.52
C VAL A 345 -75.87 9.77 8.94
N THR A 346 -75.35 10.98 9.23
CA THR A 346 -75.90 12.19 9.91
C THR A 346 -76.59 12.16 11.30
N ALA A 347 -76.18 13.13 12.14
CA ALA A 347 -77.07 14.18 12.67
C ALA A 347 -76.29 15.46 13.09
N GLY A 348 -76.91 16.64 13.00
CA GLY A 348 -76.43 17.93 13.57
C GLY A 348 -77.35 18.41 14.70
N PRO A 349 -77.57 19.74 14.97
CA PRO A 349 -77.14 20.92 14.18
C PRO A 349 -76.74 22.21 14.98
N ASN A 350 -76.49 23.32 14.25
CA ASN A 350 -76.39 24.75 14.67
C ASN A 350 -75.16 25.18 15.51
N ARG A 351 -74.57 26.40 15.41
CA ARG A 351 -74.57 27.61 14.52
C ARG A 351 -73.26 28.41 14.83
N GLY A 352 -72.79 29.45 14.13
CA GLY A 352 -73.30 30.28 13.01
C GLY A 352 -72.20 31.20 12.42
N THR A 353 -72.54 32.36 11.83
CA THR A 353 -71.69 33.28 11.02
C THR A 353 -72.17 34.76 11.19
N PRO A 354 -71.67 35.87 10.53
CA PRO A 354 -70.79 35.99 9.34
C PRO A 354 -69.74 37.15 9.29
N LEU A 355 -69.24 37.41 8.06
CA LEU A 355 -68.23 38.37 7.54
C LEU A 355 -68.85 39.79 7.28
N PRO A 356 -68.28 40.77 6.50
CA PRO A 356 -66.99 40.88 5.77
C PRO A 356 -66.26 42.27 5.83
N GLY A 357 -65.15 42.46 5.09
CA GLY A 357 -64.65 43.81 4.72
C GLY A 357 -63.25 43.92 4.09
N SER A 358 -63.12 44.69 3.00
CA SER A 358 -61.85 45.28 2.47
C SER A 358 -62.19 46.57 1.69
N PRO A 359 -61.32 47.60 1.59
CA PRO A 359 -60.66 47.84 0.28
C PRO A 359 -59.32 48.67 0.25
N SER A 360 -58.63 48.61 -0.90
CA SER A 360 -57.90 49.66 -1.67
C SER A 360 -56.94 50.73 -1.05
N ARG A 361 -55.67 50.69 -1.53
CA ARG A 361 -54.82 51.76 -2.14
C ARG A 361 -54.83 53.24 -1.64
N SER A 362 -53.65 53.70 -1.20
CA SER A 362 -52.95 54.97 -1.60
C SER A 362 -51.46 54.90 -1.12
N ARG A 363 -50.40 55.58 -1.63
CA ARG A 363 -50.04 56.23 -2.93
C ARG A 363 -49.95 57.77 -3.05
N VAL A 364 -48.95 58.40 -2.42
CA VAL A 364 -48.37 59.73 -2.79
C VAL A 364 -46.89 59.85 -2.29
N SER A 365 -46.05 60.82 -2.68
CA SER A 365 -45.37 61.00 -4.00
C SER A 365 -44.93 62.47 -4.25
N HIS A 366 -43.63 62.83 -4.18
CA HIS A 366 -42.96 63.95 -4.92
C HIS A 366 -41.41 63.88 -4.68
N LYS A 367 -40.52 63.90 -5.70
CA LYS A 367 -39.95 65.02 -6.53
C LYS A 367 -39.05 65.99 -5.71
N LYS A 368 -37.86 66.45 -6.14
CA LYS A 368 -36.97 66.35 -7.36
C LYS A 368 -35.53 66.80 -6.89
N ASP A 369 -34.37 66.78 -7.57
CA ASP A 369 -33.84 66.48 -8.93
C ASP A 369 -32.36 65.93 -8.78
N VAL A 370 -31.41 65.66 -9.71
CA VAL A 370 -30.94 66.16 -11.05
C VAL A 370 -30.18 67.52 -10.95
N GLU A 371 -29.04 67.85 -11.60
CA GLU A 371 -28.23 67.37 -12.77
C GLU A 371 -26.86 66.75 -12.36
N ALA A 372 -26.33 65.66 -12.96
CA ALA A 372 -25.63 65.51 -14.27
C ALA A 372 -24.24 66.23 -14.32
N ILE A 373 -23.16 65.84 -15.05
CA ILE A 373 -22.84 64.95 -16.21
C ILE A 373 -21.44 64.29 -15.92
N GLY A 374 -20.92 63.16 -16.45
CA GLY A 374 -21.32 62.16 -17.46
C GLY A 374 -20.10 61.29 -17.93
N SER A 375 -19.98 61.03 -19.24
CA SER A 375 -18.83 60.36 -19.94
C SER A 375 -18.42 58.91 -19.57
N LEU A 376 -19.19 57.89 -20.01
CA LEU A 376 -18.68 56.51 -20.18
C LEU A 376 -19.35 55.68 -21.30
N ILE A 377 -20.08 56.30 -22.24
CA ILE A 377 -20.91 55.55 -23.22
C ILE A 377 -20.14 55.16 -24.50
N GLY A 378 -19.13 55.94 -24.91
CA GLY A 378 -18.39 55.69 -26.17
C GLY A 378 -17.54 54.40 -26.17
N ALA A 379 -16.97 54.02 -25.03
CA ALA A 379 -16.06 52.87 -24.95
C ALA A 379 -16.78 51.53 -25.14
N ILE A 380 -17.97 51.37 -24.57
CA ILE A 380 -18.72 50.11 -24.57
C ILE A 380 -19.22 49.77 -25.98
N ALA A 381 -19.66 50.79 -26.76
CA ALA A 381 -20.09 50.62 -28.15
C ALA A 381 -18.95 50.12 -29.06
N LEU A 382 -17.75 50.70 -28.94
CA LEU A 382 -16.59 50.32 -29.75
C LEU A 382 -16.12 48.89 -29.45
N ILE A 383 -16.11 48.47 -28.18
CA ILE A 383 -15.76 47.10 -27.78
C ILE A 383 -16.75 46.09 -28.37
N GLY A 384 -18.06 46.40 -28.35
CA GLY A 384 -19.09 45.55 -28.96
C GLY A 384 -18.91 45.35 -30.47
N ILE A 385 -18.60 46.44 -31.20
CA ILE A 385 -18.35 46.40 -32.65
C ILE A 385 -17.07 45.62 -32.98
N PHE A 386 -16.01 45.77 -32.18
CA PHE A 386 -14.76 45.04 -32.37
C PHE A 386 -14.91 43.53 -32.08
N ALA A 387 -15.66 43.17 -31.02
CA ALA A 387 -16.00 41.78 -30.73
C ALA A 387 -16.87 41.14 -31.84
N GLY A 388 -17.90 41.85 -32.31
CA GLY A 388 -18.78 41.38 -33.39
C GLY A 388 -18.04 41.12 -34.70
N SER A 389 -17.16 42.04 -35.11
CA SER A 389 -16.34 41.86 -36.32
C SER A 389 -15.35 40.70 -36.20
N LEU A 390 -14.72 40.49 -35.03
CA LEU A 390 -13.87 39.31 -34.75
C LEU A 390 -14.62 37.97 -34.85
N VAL A 391 -15.88 37.92 -34.41
CA VAL A 391 -16.74 36.73 -34.54
C VAL A 391 -17.10 36.49 -36.01
N LEU A 392 -17.45 37.52 -36.77
CA LEU A 392 -17.76 37.41 -38.20
C LEU A 392 -16.53 36.98 -39.02
N ILE A 393 -15.34 37.50 -38.72
CA ILE A 393 -14.07 37.09 -39.36
C ILE A 393 -13.78 35.61 -39.06
N ARG A 394 -13.96 35.15 -37.81
CA ARG A 394 -13.82 33.72 -37.47
C ARG A 394 -14.83 32.85 -38.20
N LYS A 395 -16.10 33.27 -38.30
CA LYS A 395 -17.15 32.53 -39.02
C LYS A 395 -16.87 32.46 -40.53
N LYS A 396 -16.34 33.53 -41.13
CA LYS A 396 -15.91 33.57 -42.54
C LYS A 396 -14.71 32.66 -42.82
N ARG A 397 -13.69 32.66 -41.95
CA ARG A 397 -12.55 31.70 -42.04
C ARG A 397 -12.99 30.24 -41.93
N LYS A 398 -13.90 29.92 -40.98
CA LYS A 398 -14.39 28.54 -40.80
C LYS A 398 -15.18 28.05 -42.03
N LYS A 399 -15.84 28.93 -42.80
CA LYS A 399 -16.47 28.58 -44.08
C LYS A 399 -15.42 28.27 -45.17
N GLN A 400 -14.37 29.09 -45.30
CA GLN A 400 -13.32 28.87 -46.31
C GLN A 400 -12.49 27.60 -46.09
N GLN A 401 -12.36 27.11 -44.83
CA GLN A 401 -11.78 25.79 -44.57
C GLN A 401 -12.71 24.63 -44.97
N SER A 402 -14.03 24.82 -44.90
CA SER A 402 -15.00 23.82 -45.39
C SER A 402 -15.01 23.70 -46.90
N GLU A 403 -14.74 24.80 -47.62
CA GLU A 403 -14.72 24.86 -49.09
C GLU A 403 -13.39 24.37 -49.70
N THR A 404 -12.31 24.28 -48.90
CA THR A 404 -11.03 23.68 -49.33
C THR A 404 -11.00 22.17 -49.12
N HIS A 405 -11.43 21.64 -47.96
CA HIS A 405 -11.49 20.19 -47.74
C HIS A 405 -12.48 19.44 -48.65
N ALA A 406 -13.45 20.15 -49.25
CA ALA A 406 -14.39 19.56 -50.21
C ALA A 406 -13.78 19.29 -51.60
N ARG A 407 -12.61 19.86 -51.93
CA ARG A 407 -12.01 19.78 -53.28
C ARG A 407 -11.00 18.63 -53.46
N GLU A 408 -10.59 17.97 -52.38
CA GLU A 408 -9.52 16.96 -52.38
C GLU A 408 -10.02 15.51 -52.25
N LYS A 409 -11.35 15.29 -52.23
CA LYS A 409 -11.97 13.95 -52.18
C LYS A 409 -12.47 13.40 -53.52
N ASN A 410 -12.34 14.15 -54.62
CA ASN A 410 -12.87 13.76 -55.94
C ASN A 410 -11.79 13.27 -56.94
N THR A 411 -10.58 12.92 -56.48
CA THR A 411 -9.45 12.55 -57.35
C THR A 411 -8.73 11.24 -57.01
N VAL A 412 -9.32 10.37 -56.19
CA VAL A 412 -8.89 8.96 -56.04
C VAL A 412 -10.11 8.02 -56.05
N ALA A 413 -10.89 8.06 -57.13
CA ALA A 413 -12.08 7.23 -57.33
C ALA A 413 -12.26 6.85 -58.82
N ASN A 414 -11.18 6.36 -59.44
CA ASN A 414 -11.18 5.79 -60.81
C ASN A 414 -9.92 4.94 -61.03
N ASN A 415 -9.97 3.66 -60.64
CA ASN A 415 -9.25 2.53 -61.27
C ASN A 415 -9.52 1.22 -60.47
N ALA A 416 -9.14 0.08 -61.05
CA ALA A 416 -9.23 -1.27 -60.48
C ALA A 416 -10.65 -1.82 -60.24
N HIS A 417 -11.29 -2.24 -61.33
CA HIS A 417 -12.46 -3.12 -61.33
C HIS A 417 -11.97 -4.57 -61.55
N SER A 418 -12.19 -5.52 -60.63
CA SER A 418 -12.33 -6.97 -60.90
C SER A 418 -12.49 -7.87 -59.64
N VAL A 419 -13.48 -8.78 -59.68
CA VAL A 419 -13.41 -10.26 -59.47
C VAL A 419 -12.60 -10.80 -58.26
N SER A 420 -13.11 -11.68 -57.36
CA SER A 420 -14.37 -12.44 -57.28
C SER A 420 -14.76 -12.82 -55.84
N GLU A 421 -16.00 -13.27 -55.66
CA GLU A 421 -16.52 -13.96 -54.47
C GLU A 421 -15.92 -15.37 -54.28
N ILE A 422 -16.04 -15.92 -53.07
CA ILE A 422 -16.36 -17.34 -52.78
C ILE A 422 -17.07 -17.40 -51.41
N ASN A 423 -17.96 -18.37 -51.20
CA ASN A 423 -19.00 -18.36 -50.17
C ASN A 423 -18.97 -19.62 -49.27
N ILE A 424 -18.77 -19.41 -47.95
CA ILE A 424 -19.07 -20.34 -46.85
C ILE A 424 -19.38 -19.47 -45.61
N GLY A 425 -20.38 -19.72 -44.77
CA GLY A 425 -21.47 -20.71 -44.79
C GLY A 425 -22.19 -20.66 -43.44
N SER A 426 -23.53 -20.63 -43.42
CA SER A 426 -24.31 -20.34 -42.21
C SER A 426 -24.51 -21.54 -41.28
N TYR A 427 -24.38 -21.31 -39.97
CA TYR A 427 -25.16 -22.01 -38.94
C TYR A 427 -25.65 -20.97 -37.92
N ASN A 428 -26.95 -21.01 -37.61
CA ASN A 428 -27.60 -20.26 -36.54
C ASN A 428 -28.02 -21.25 -35.46
N GLU A 429 -27.94 -20.87 -34.18
CA GLU A 429 -28.92 -21.28 -33.17
C GLU A 429 -28.89 -20.33 -31.94
N ASP A 430 -30.01 -19.65 -31.75
CA ASP A 430 -30.69 -19.28 -30.51
C ASP A 430 -29.92 -18.78 -29.28
N THR A 431 -30.04 -17.47 -28.97
CA THR A 431 -30.10 -16.98 -27.57
C THR A 431 -30.89 -15.65 -27.43
N GLU A 432 -32.14 -15.61 -27.87
CA GLU A 432 -32.97 -14.38 -27.80
C GLU A 432 -33.69 -14.24 -26.43
N SER A 433 -33.03 -13.65 -25.44
CA SER A 433 -33.68 -13.22 -24.17
C SER A 433 -32.90 -12.20 -23.33
N THR A 434 -31.57 -12.10 -23.46
CA THR A 434 -30.71 -11.30 -22.56
C THR A 434 -30.38 -9.89 -23.04
N SER A 435 -30.99 -9.39 -24.12
CA SER A 435 -30.72 -8.05 -24.67
C SER A 435 -31.19 -6.92 -23.75
N ASN A 436 -32.43 -7.00 -23.27
CA ASN A 436 -33.15 -5.83 -22.74
C ASN A 436 -32.64 -5.39 -21.35
N GLU A 437 -32.18 -6.33 -20.52
CA GLU A 437 -31.55 -6.00 -19.23
C GLU A 437 -30.15 -5.40 -19.41
N LEU A 438 -29.43 -5.80 -20.47
CA LEU A 438 -28.10 -5.28 -20.78
C LEU A 438 -28.15 -3.85 -21.34
N GLU A 439 -29.13 -3.55 -22.19
CA GLU A 439 -29.41 -2.17 -22.64
C GLU A 439 -29.87 -1.29 -21.46
N ALA A 440 -30.81 -1.75 -20.62
CA ALA A 440 -31.24 -0.99 -19.44
C ALA A 440 -30.10 -0.69 -18.46
N ALA A 441 -29.16 -1.63 -18.29
CA ALA A 441 -27.94 -1.42 -17.49
C ALA A 441 -26.97 -0.44 -18.16
N ALA A 442 -26.82 -0.48 -19.49
CA ALA A 442 -25.98 0.44 -20.25
C ALA A 442 -26.53 1.87 -20.24
N ASP A 443 -27.84 2.05 -20.41
CA ASP A 443 -28.52 3.35 -20.33
C ASP A 443 -28.44 3.93 -18.92
N LEU A 444 -28.65 3.12 -17.88
CA LEU A 444 -28.48 3.57 -16.49
C LEU A 444 -27.02 3.94 -16.18
N ALA A 445 -26.05 3.18 -16.67
CA ALA A 445 -24.63 3.51 -16.53
C ALA A 445 -24.24 4.79 -17.31
N THR A 446 -24.89 5.04 -18.45
CA THR A 446 -24.71 6.25 -19.26
C THR A 446 -25.33 7.46 -18.56
N ALA A 447 -26.57 7.37 -18.08
CA ALA A 447 -27.23 8.41 -17.30
C ALA A 447 -26.46 8.76 -16.02
N ILE A 448 -25.97 7.77 -15.27
CA ILE A 448 -25.10 7.97 -14.10
C ILE A 448 -23.78 8.66 -14.49
N SER A 449 -23.25 8.40 -15.69
CA SER A 449 -22.05 9.05 -16.21
C SER A 449 -22.31 10.50 -16.63
N GLU A 450 -23.46 10.81 -17.25
CA GLU A 450 -23.88 12.18 -17.56
C GLU A 450 -24.18 13.00 -16.30
N GLU A 451 -24.78 12.39 -15.27
CA GLU A 451 -24.98 13.03 -13.96
C GLU A 451 -23.65 13.30 -13.24
N ARG A 452 -22.63 12.44 -13.45
CA ARG A 452 -21.25 12.67 -12.99
C ARG A 452 -20.56 13.79 -13.78
N ALA A 453 -20.73 13.86 -15.09
CA ALA A 453 -20.14 14.88 -15.96
C ALA A 453 -20.61 16.31 -15.60
N LYS A 454 -21.79 16.45 -14.98
CA LYS A 454 -22.30 17.74 -14.44
C LYS A 454 -21.61 18.20 -13.14
N ARG A 455 -20.72 17.40 -12.53
CA ARG A 455 -19.88 17.83 -11.41
C ARG A 455 -18.52 18.33 -11.91
N PRO A 456 -18.31 19.64 -12.12
CA PRO A 456 -17.01 20.15 -12.55
C PRO A 456 -15.94 19.85 -11.49
N GLY A 457 -14.89 19.14 -11.91
CA GLY A 457 -13.68 18.94 -11.11
C GLY A 457 -13.12 20.30 -10.69
N LYS A 458 -13.17 20.60 -9.38
CA LYS A 458 -12.64 21.86 -8.86
C LYS A 458 -11.11 21.83 -9.00
N ASN A 459 -10.59 22.54 -10.00
CA ASN A 459 -9.14 22.75 -10.19
C ASN A 459 -8.51 23.18 -8.85
N GLY A 460 -7.47 22.46 -8.40
CA GLY A 460 -6.92 22.63 -7.05
C GLY A 460 -7.42 21.63 -6.00
N CYS A 461 -8.30 20.68 -6.33
CA CYS A 461 -8.69 19.59 -5.44
C CYS A 461 -8.02 18.25 -5.83
N LEU A 462 -7.83 17.40 -4.82
CA LEU A 462 -7.48 15.98 -4.97
C LEU A 462 -8.78 15.19 -5.25
N VAL A 463 -8.79 14.39 -6.30
CA VAL A 463 -9.96 13.60 -6.76
C VAL A 463 -9.66 12.13 -6.53
N PHE A 464 -10.50 11.44 -5.74
CA PHE A 464 -10.38 10.01 -5.50
C PHE A 464 -11.10 9.20 -6.59
N CYS A 465 -10.44 8.17 -7.06
CA CYS A 465 -10.88 7.26 -8.11
C CYS A 465 -11.84 6.19 -7.56
N ALA A 466 -12.53 5.48 -8.46
CA ALA A 466 -13.49 4.40 -8.18
C ALA A 466 -14.66 4.72 -7.22
N GLY A 467 -14.70 5.89 -6.59
CA GLY A 467 -15.63 6.20 -5.49
C GLY A 467 -15.07 5.88 -4.10
N GLU A 468 -13.76 5.67 -3.96
CA GLU A 468 -13.11 5.54 -2.64
C GLU A 468 -13.36 6.80 -1.78
N GLU A 469 -13.67 6.61 -0.49
CA GLU A 469 -13.79 7.73 0.45
C GLU A 469 -12.44 8.45 0.62
N PRO A 470 -12.43 9.80 0.78
CA PRO A 470 -11.19 10.56 0.85
C PRO A 470 -10.49 10.41 2.22
N VAL A 471 -9.73 9.31 2.37
CA VAL A 471 -8.94 8.97 3.57
C VAL A 471 -7.95 10.08 3.98
N TYR A 472 -7.55 10.92 3.03
CA TYR A 472 -6.70 12.09 3.26
C TYR A 472 -7.04 13.21 2.27
N ASN A 473 -6.85 14.45 2.70
CA ASN A 473 -7.01 15.64 1.85
C ASN A 473 -5.65 16.11 1.26
N LEU A 474 -5.73 17.05 0.32
CA LEU A 474 -4.55 17.63 -0.33
C LEU A 474 -3.58 18.29 0.67
N GLU A 475 -4.10 18.92 1.72
CA GLU A 475 -3.30 19.65 2.72
C GLU A 475 -2.45 18.69 3.57
N GLN A 476 -3.00 17.52 3.91
CA GLN A 476 -2.29 16.42 4.56
C GLN A 476 -1.25 15.80 3.62
N LEU A 477 -1.61 15.56 2.36
CA LEU A 477 -0.69 15.02 1.35
C LEU A 477 0.51 15.95 1.09
N MET A 478 0.28 17.27 1.06
CA MET A 478 1.34 18.28 0.88
C MET A 478 2.17 18.55 2.15
N ARG A 479 1.73 18.06 3.33
CA ARG A 479 2.50 18.07 4.59
C ARG A 479 3.18 16.74 4.91
N ALA A 480 2.93 15.69 4.12
CA ALA A 480 3.51 14.37 4.31
C ALA A 480 5.05 14.41 4.21
N SER A 481 5.74 13.57 4.98
CA SER A 481 7.18 13.36 4.76
C SER A 481 7.37 12.58 3.46
N ALA A 482 8.06 13.17 2.48
CA ALA A 482 8.26 12.60 1.15
C ALA A 482 9.71 12.14 0.94
N GLU A 483 9.87 10.85 0.67
CA GLU A 483 11.13 10.21 0.26
C GLU A 483 11.10 9.96 -1.25
N MET A 484 12.16 10.31 -1.99
CA MET A 484 12.21 10.07 -3.44
C MET A 484 12.61 8.63 -3.75
N LEU A 485 11.69 7.85 -4.30
CA LEU A 485 11.92 6.45 -4.69
C LEU A 485 12.70 6.34 -6.01
N GLY A 486 12.48 7.26 -6.95
CA GLY A 486 13.14 7.23 -8.25
C GLY A 486 12.59 8.26 -9.24
N ARG A 487 13.07 8.21 -10.49
CA ARG A 487 12.60 9.08 -11.58
C ARG A 487 12.36 8.25 -12.84
N GLY A 488 11.09 7.96 -13.11
CA GLY A 488 10.69 7.19 -14.29
C GLY A 488 10.43 8.08 -15.52
N SER A 489 10.05 7.46 -16.64
CA SER A 489 9.77 8.13 -17.92
C SER A 489 8.80 9.33 -17.75
N LEU A 490 7.69 9.13 -17.04
CA LEU A 490 6.65 10.15 -16.75
C LEU A 490 7.06 11.24 -15.74
N GLY A 491 8.11 11.05 -14.92
CA GLY A 491 8.50 11.98 -13.87
C GLY A 491 8.98 11.34 -12.56
N PRO A 492 9.32 12.15 -11.54
CA PRO A 492 9.77 11.66 -10.23
C PRO A 492 8.64 11.05 -9.40
N THR A 493 8.98 9.96 -8.70
CA THR A 493 8.08 9.18 -7.84
C THR A 493 8.57 9.25 -6.39
N TYR A 494 7.64 9.48 -5.47
CA TYR A 494 7.91 9.67 -4.04
C TYR A 494 7.06 8.72 -3.19
N LYS A 495 7.62 8.25 -2.08
CA LYS A 495 6.88 7.66 -0.98
C LYS A 495 6.48 8.78 -0.03
N ALA A 496 5.18 9.06 0.07
CA ALA A 496 4.64 10.01 1.03
C ALA A 496 4.10 9.24 2.23
N VAL A 497 4.54 9.60 3.44
CA VAL A 497 4.01 9.04 4.69
C VAL A 497 3.13 10.10 5.37
N LEU A 498 1.85 9.78 5.50
CA LEU A 498 0.80 10.61 6.07
C LEU A 498 0.48 10.15 7.50
N GLY A 499 0.41 11.11 8.43
CA GLY A 499 -0.23 10.99 9.74
C GLY A 499 -0.07 9.64 10.45
N SER A 500 -1.13 8.84 10.44
CA SER A 500 -1.30 7.54 11.12
C SER A 500 -0.49 6.38 10.52
N ARG A 501 0.72 6.66 10.01
CA ARG A 501 1.61 5.72 9.28
C ARG A 501 1.04 5.21 7.94
N LEU A 502 0.05 5.88 7.35
CA LEU A 502 -0.40 5.58 5.99
C LEU A 502 0.71 5.97 5.00
N ALA A 503 1.19 5.03 4.21
CA ALA A 503 2.16 5.28 3.14
C ALA A 503 1.46 5.17 1.77
N VAL A 504 1.71 6.15 0.90
CA VAL A 504 1.21 6.17 -0.49
C VAL A 504 2.33 6.53 -1.45
N THR A 505 2.24 6.06 -2.69
CA THR A 505 3.18 6.41 -3.76
C THR A 505 2.63 7.61 -4.54
N VAL A 506 3.29 8.76 -4.45
CA VAL A 506 2.94 9.98 -5.18
C VAL A 506 3.86 10.13 -6.39
N LYS A 507 3.30 10.05 -7.59
CA LYS A 507 4.02 10.30 -8.84
C LYS A 507 3.68 11.68 -9.37
N ARG A 508 4.70 12.52 -9.57
CA ARG A 508 4.54 13.88 -10.12
C ARG A 508 4.86 13.85 -11.61
N LEU A 509 3.88 14.17 -12.45
CA LEU A 509 4.04 14.16 -13.90
C LEU A 509 4.86 15.38 -14.36
N ASP A 510 5.81 15.17 -15.27
CA ASP A 510 6.64 16.24 -15.83
C ASP A 510 5.94 16.87 -17.04
N LYS A 511 5.46 18.12 -16.92
CA LYS A 511 4.76 18.84 -18.00
C LYS A 511 5.50 18.75 -19.34
N ARG A 512 6.84 18.79 -19.33
CA ARG A 512 7.67 18.78 -20.56
C ARG A 512 7.59 17.48 -21.36
N LYS A 513 6.92 16.46 -20.83
CA LYS A 513 6.71 15.16 -21.48
C LYS A 513 5.25 14.85 -21.75
N LEU A 514 4.32 15.73 -21.37
CA LEU A 514 2.87 15.49 -21.53
C LEU A 514 2.31 16.29 -22.70
N GLY A 515 1.59 15.59 -23.59
CA GLY A 515 1.05 16.18 -24.81
C GLY A 515 -0.01 17.27 -24.56
N ALA A 516 -0.12 18.19 -25.52
CA ALA A 516 -1.19 19.19 -25.52
C ALA A 516 -2.59 18.53 -25.47
N VAL A 517 -2.84 17.51 -26.30
CA VAL A 517 -4.10 16.74 -26.30
C VAL A 517 -4.32 16.00 -24.98
N ALA A 518 -3.24 15.43 -24.41
CA ALA A 518 -3.24 14.79 -23.10
C ALA A 518 -3.46 15.78 -21.92
N THR A 519 -3.63 17.08 -22.20
CA THR A 519 -3.98 18.10 -21.19
C THR A 519 -5.49 18.29 -21.07
N GLU A 520 -6.21 18.30 -22.19
CA GLU A 520 -7.67 18.47 -22.20
C GLU A 520 -8.39 17.17 -21.83
N GLY A 521 -7.89 16.00 -22.25
CA GLY A 521 -8.47 14.69 -21.94
C GLY A 521 -8.08 14.08 -20.58
N PHE A 522 -7.26 14.75 -19.76
CA PHE A 522 -6.59 14.13 -18.60
C PHE A 522 -7.55 13.52 -17.57
N GLU A 523 -8.59 14.24 -17.17
CA GLU A 523 -9.51 13.80 -16.10
C GLU A 523 -10.33 12.58 -16.54
N HIS A 524 -10.85 12.60 -17.77
CA HIS A 524 -11.58 11.46 -18.35
C HIS A 524 -10.70 10.21 -18.49
N HIS A 525 -9.42 10.37 -18.83
CA HIS A 525 -8.47 9.26 -18.85
C HIS A 525 -8.18 8.73 -17.44
N MET A 526 -8.01 9.61 -16.44
CA MET A 526 -7.80 9.19 -15.04
C MET A 526 -9.05 8.60 -14.38
N ASP A 527 -10.26 8.99 -14.79
CA ASP A 527 -11.51 8.34 -14.38
C ASP A 527 -11.68 6.95 -15.01
N THR A 528 -11.02 6.67 -16.14
CA THR A 528 -10.99 5.35 -16.79
C THR A 528 -9.93 4.45 -16.15
N VAL A 529 -8.66 4.91 -16.11
CA VAL A 529 -7.56 4.21 -15.42
C VAL A 529 -7.87 4.01 -13.94
N GLY A 530 -8.54 4.97 -13.32
CA GLY A 530 -8.96 4.92 -11.92
C GLY A 530 -10.01 3.85 -11.58
N ARG A 531 -10.67 3.24 -12.58
CA ARG A 531 -11.59 2.09 -12.37
C ARG A 531 -10.87 0.74 -12.37
N LEU A 532 -9.64 0.65 -12.88
CA LEU A 532 -8.89 -0.61 -12.95
C LEU A 532 -8.58 -1.10 -11.54
N ARG A 533 -9.07 -2.31 -11.20
CA ARG A 533 -8.91 -2.96 -9.90
C ARG A 533 -8.78 -4.47 -10.11
N HIS A 534 -7.59 -4.98 -9.82
CA HIS A 534 -7.22 -6.40 -9.93
C HIS A 534 -6.08 -6.67 -8.94
N HIS A 535 -5.88 -7.92 -8.50
CA HIS A 535 -4.87 -8.26 -7.50
C HIS A 535 -3.46 -7.83 -7.94
N ASN A 536 -3.07 -8.21 -9.16
CA ASN A 536 -1.77 -7.90 -9.77
C ASN A 536 -1.68 -6.50 -10.41
N LEU A 537 -2.51 -5.54 -10.00
CA LEU A 537 -2.42 -4.14 -10.44
C LEU A 537 -2.29 -3.22 -9.23
N VAL A 538 -1.35 -2.28 -9.27
CA VAL A 538 -1.25 -1.22 -8.26
C VAL A 538 -2.37 -0.20 -8.52
N PRO A 539 -3.33 -0.03 -7.60
CA PRO A 539 -4.52 0.80 -7.86
C PRO A 539 -4.18 2.29 -7.85
N LEU A 540 -4.69 3.02 -8.84
CA LEU A 540 -4.73 4.48 -8.80
C LEU A 540 -5.84 4.88 -7.81
N ARG A 541 -5.46 5.38 -6.63
CA ARG A 541 -6.39 5.86 -5.59
C ARG A 541 -6.92 7.25 -5.89
N ALA A 542 -6.05 8.15 -6.34
CA ALA A 542 -6.43 9.53 -6.56
C ALA A 542 -5.53 10.22 -7.60
N TYR A 543 -6.06 11.28 -8.22
CA TYR A 543 -5.29 12.22 -9.04
C TYR A 543 -5.53 13.66 -8.58
N PHE A 544 -4.61 14.55 -8.96
CA PHE A 544 -4.69 15.98 -8.70
C PHE A 544 -4.35 16.76 -9.97
N ARG A 545 -5.14 17.80 -10.29
CA ARG A 545 -4.83 18.77 -11.34
C ARG A 545 -4.97 20.19 -10.80
N ALA A 546 -3.91 20.98 -10.90
CA ALA A 546 -3.96 22.43 -10.68
C ALA A 546 -2.92 23.14 -11.54
N ASN A 547 -3.37 24.08 -12.36
CA ASN A 547 -2.53 24.81 -13.31
C ASN A 547 -1.66 23.84 -14.13
N GLU A 548 -0.34 23.90 -13.92
CA GLU A 548 0.67 23.12 -14.63
C GLU A 548 1.15 21.88 -13.86
N GLN A 549 0.55 21.59 -12.70
CA GLN A 549 0.91 20.45 -11.86
C GLN A 549 -0.13 19.35 -11.93
N ARG A 550 0.35 18.11 -12.09
CA ARG A 550 -0.44 16.89 -12.00
C ARG A 550 0.27 15.88 -11.11
N LEU A 551 -0.47 15.30 -10.18
CA LEU A 551 -0.01 14.21 -9.31
C LEU A 551 -0.94 13.01 -9.50
N LEU A 552 -0.36 11.81 -9.49
CA LEU A 552 -1.05 10.54 -9.38
C LEU A 552 -0.68 9.92 -8.04
N VAL A 553 -1.64 9.30 -7.36
CA VAL A 553 -1.46 8.73 -6.03
C VAL A 553 -1.93 7.28 -6.03
N TYR A 554 -1.02 6.38 -5.67
CA TYR A 554 -1.17 4.93 -5.65
C TYR A 554 -0.93 4.39 -4.24
N ASP A 555 -1.28 3.13 -4.01
CA ASP A 555 -0.76 2.40 -2.84
C ASP A 555 0.77 2.34 -2.82
N TYR A 556 1.35 2.23 -1.62
CA TYR A 556 2.78 2.04 -1.43
C TYR A 556 3.11 0.55 -1.35
N GLN A 557 3.89 0.07 -2.33
CA GLN A 557 4.36 -1.31 -2.37
C GLN A 557 5.69 -1.43 -1.61
N PRO A 558 5.76 -2.24 -0.53
CA PRO A 558 6.87 -2.17 0.42
C PRO A 558 8.15 -2.82 -0.08
N ASN A 559 8.06 -3.88 -0.89
CA ASN A 559 9.21 -4.63 -1.39
C ASN A 559 9.83 -4.04 -2.68
N GLY A 560 9.38 -2.84 -3.08
CA GLY A 560 10.02 -2.04 -4.13
C GLY A 560 9.64 -2.45 -5.55
N SER A 561 10.56 -2.29 -6.49
CA SER A 561 10.39 -2.71 -7.89
C SER A 561 11.13 -4.02 -8.18
N LEU A 562 10.59 -4.82 -9.10
CA LEU A 562 11.23 -6.05 -9.59
C LEU A 562 12.66 -5.77 -10.08
N TYR A 563 12.89 -4.66 -10.79
CA TYR A 563 14.23 -4.22 -11.22
C TYR A 563 15.25 -4.23 -10.07
N SER A 564 14.84 -3.82 -8.87
CA SER A 564 15.69 -3.77 -7.67
C SER A 564 15.95 -5.14 -7.05
N LEU A 565 15.11 -6.15 -7.35
CA LEU A 565 15.28 -7.53 -6.92
C LEU A 565 16.26 -8.29 -7.82
N ILE A 566 16.09 -8.21 -9.15
CA ILE A 566 16.96 -8.93 -10.11
C ILE A 566 18.33 -8.28 -10.29
N HIS A 567 18.42 -6.95 -10.44
CA HIS A 567 19.70 -6.25 -10.65
C HIS A 567 20.37 -5.82 -9.34
N GLY A 568 19.70 -6.06 -8.21
CA GLY A 568 20.12 -5.62 -6.89
C GLY A 568 19.90 -4.13 -6.63
N SER A 569 20.14 -3.75 -5.38
CA SER A 569 20.22 -2.36 -4.92
C SER A 569 21.59 -2.11 -4.30
N ARG A 570 21.92 -0.87 -3.93
CA ARG A 570 23.25 -0.49 -3.38
C ARG A 570 23.67 -1.25 -2.12
N SER A 571 22.77 -2.03 -1.51
CA SER A 571 22.97 -2.85 -0.32
C SER A 571 22.79 -4.36 -0.53
N MET A 572 22.43 -4.84 -1.73
CA MET A 572 22.22 -6.26 -2.01
C MET A 572 22.83 -6.67 -3.35
N GLN A 573 23.57 -7.78 -3.34
CA GLN A 573 24.14 -8.35 -4.57
C GLN A 573 23.02 -8.96 -5.43
N PRO A 574 23.04 -8.79 -6.76
CA PRO A 574 22.14 -9.52 -7.65
C PRO A 574 22.40 -11.02 -7.55
N LYS A 575 21.33 -11.81 -7.42
CA LYS A 575 21.36 -13.27 -7.56
C LYS A 575 20.27 -13.67 -8.55
N PRO A 576 20.55 -14.50 -9.57
CA PRO A 576 19.54 -14.95 -10.52
C PRO A 576 18.40 -15.66 -9.78
N LEU A 577 17.16 -15.38 -10.19
CA LEU A 577 15.97 -15.98 -9.60
C LEU A 577 15.83 -17.43 -10.07
N HIS A 578 15.45 -18.32 -9.15
CA HIS A 578 15.10 -19.70 -9.47
C HIS A 578 13.88 -19.71 -10.41
N TRP A 579 13.80 -20.68 -11.33
CA TRP A 579 12.81 -20.67 -12.39
C TRP A 579 11.36 -20.65 -11.87
N THR A 580 11.06 -21.24 -10.70
CA THR A 580 9.74 -21.15 -10.04
C THR A 580 9.37 -19.71 -9.68
N SER A 581 10.33 -18.90 -9.22
CA SER A 581 10.14 -17.48 -8.93
C SER A 581 9.93 -16.69 -10.21
N CYS A 582 10.69 -16.99 -11.28
CA CYS A 582 10.46 -16.42 -12.60
C CYS A 582 9.03 -16.71 -13.10
N LEU A 583 8.57 -17.96 -12.98
CA LEU A 583 7.25 -18.42 -13.38
C LEU A 583 6.13 -17.73 -12.58
N LYS A 584 6.26 -17.62 -11.25
CA LYS A 584 5.25 -16.95 -10.41
C LYS A 584 5.15 -15.44 -10.70
N ILE A 585 6.28 -14.76 -10.92
CA ILE A 585 6.28 -13.34 -11.29
C ILE A 585 5.70 -13.14 -12.70
N ALA A 586 6.00 -14.06 -13.64
CA ALA A 586 5.43 -14.04 -14.98
C ALA A 586 3.90 -14.23 -14.96
N ASP A 587 3.43 -15.24 -14.23
CA ASP A 587 2.01 -15.54 -13.99
C ASP A 587 1.25 -14.32 -13.46
N ASP A 588 1.73 -13.73 -12.36
CA ASP A 588 1.18 -12.51 -11.77
C ASP A 588 1.09 -11.34 -12.76
N VAL A 589 2.16 -11.07 -13.50
CA VAL A 589 2.21 -9.98 -14.49
C VAL A 589 1.24 -10.22 -15.64
N VAL A 590 1.11 -11.46 -16.13
CA VAL A 590 0.19 -11.80 -17.23
C VAL A 590 -1.27 -11.75 -16.75
N GLN A 591 -1.58 -12.15 -15.52
CA GLN A 591 -2.94 -12.01 -14.97
C GLN A 591 -3.36 -10.53 -14.91
N GLY A 592 -2.48 -9.65 -14.43
CA GLY A 592 -2.70 -8.20 -14.48
C GLY A 592 -2.85 -7.66 -15.90
N LEU A 593 -2.06 -8.14 -16.86
CA LEU A 593 -2.09 -7.70 -18.24
C LEU A 593 -3.34 -8.16 -19.01
N ALA A 594 -3.76 -9.42 -18.82
CA ALA A 594 -4.98 -9.97 -19.39
C ALA A 594 -6.21 -9.19 -18.91
N TYR A 595 -6.27 -8.84 -17.62
CA TYR A 595 -7.29 -7.95 -17.09
C TYR A 595 -7.27 -6.56 -17.76
N ILE A 596 -6.11 -5.92 -17.96
CA ILE A 596 -6.04 -4.62 -18.66
C ILE A 596 -6.60 -4.72 -20.08
N HIS A 597 -6.15 -5.71 -20.85
CA HIS A 597 -6.57 -5.91 -22.24
C HIS A 597 -8.07 -6.16 -22.36
N GLN A 598 -8.64 -6.95 -21.44
CA GLN A 598 -10.08 -7.24 -21.39
C GLN A 598 -10.92 -6.04 -20.89
N ALA A 599 -10.53 -5.42 -19.77
CA ALA A 599 -11.36 -4.43 -19.07
C ALA A 599 -11.32 -3.02 -19.68
N SER A 600 -10.27 -2.68 -20.45
CA SER A 600 -10.07 -1.31 -20.96
C SER A 600 -10.02 -1.19 -22.48
N ARG A 601 -9.72 -2.28 -23.21
CA ARG A 601 -9.26 -2.26 -24.62
C ARG A 601 -8.00 -1.41 -24.88
N LEU A 602 -7.35 -0.87 -23.85
CA LEU A 602 -6.10 -0.13 -23.94
C LEU A 602 -4.91 -1.08 -23.79
N ALA A 603 -3.78 -0.68 -24.36
CA ALA A 603 -2.48 -1.21 -23.96
C ALA A 603 -2.05 -0.61 -22.61
N HIS A 604 -1.25 -1.33 -21.83
CA HIS A 604 -0.50 -0.74 -20.71
C HIS A 604 0.56 0.24 -21.24
N GLY A 605 1.24 -0.13 -22.33
CA GLY A 605 2.16 0.70 -23.12
C GLY A 605 3.48 1.03 -22.43
N ASN A 606 3.85 0.33 -21.36
CA ASN A 606 5.01 0.65 -20.51
C ASN A 606 5.43 -0.55 -19.63
N ILE A 607 5.36 -1.78 -20.14
CA ILE A 607 5.73 -3.00 -19.40
C ILE A 607 7.25 -3.09 -19.27
N LYS A 608 7.76 -3.16 -18.04
CA LYS A 608 9.18 -3.37 -17.68
C LYS A 608 9.34 -3.61 -16.19
N SER A 609 10.47 -4.18 -15.75
CA SER A 609 10.72 -4.51 -14.34
C SER A 609 10.79 -3.32 -13.38
N SER A 610 10.99 -2.09 -13.87
CA SER A 610 10.87 -0.90 -13.02
C SER A 610 9.41 -0.49 -12.73
N ASN A 611 8.46 -1.00 -13.51
CA ASN A 611 7.01 -0.76 -13.39
C ASN A 611 6.24 -1.99 -12.88
N VAL A 612 6.92 -3.13 -12.68
CA VAL A 612 6.43 -4.22 -11.83
C VAL A 612 6.90 -3.90 -10.41
N LEU A 613 5.95 -3.67 -9.51
CA LEU A 613 6.20 -3.48 -8.08
C LEU A 613 5.89 -4.77 -7.31
N LEU A 614 6.59 -4.98 -6.20
CA LEU A 614 6.44 -6.15 -5.35
C LEU A 614 5.65 -5.76 -4.10
N GLY A 615 4.48 -6.40 -3.94
CA GLY A 615 3.61 -6.20 -2.79
C GLY A 615 4.11 -6.89 -1.52
N SER A 616 3.25 -7.02 -0.52
CA SER A 616 3.69 -7.38 0.85
C SER A 616 4.11 -8.83 0.99
N ASP A 617 3.46 -9.73 0.25
CA ASP A 617 3.69 -11.17 0.22
C ASP A 617 4.52 -11.57 -1.03
N PHE A 618 5.21 -10.59 -1.64
CA PHE A 618 5.97 -10.69 -2.90
C PHE A 618 5.12 -10.99 -4.16
N GLU A 619 3.82 -10.71 -4.10
CA GLU A 619 2.95 -10.64 -5.26
C GLU A 619 3.43 -9.56 -6.25
N ALA A 620 3.50 -9.89 -7.55
CA ALA A 620 3.94 -8.93 -8.56
C ALA A 620 2.75 -8.13 -9.11
N CYS A 621 2.88 -6.80 -9.09
CA CYS A 621 1.81 -5.87 -9.44
C CYS A 621 2.25 -4.80 -10.45
N LEU A 622 1.53 -4.64 -11.56
CA LEU A 622 1.81 -3.62 -12.57
C LEU A 622 1.37 -2.22 -12.10
N THR A 623 2.24 -1.23 -12.27
CA THR A 623 1.96 0.20 -12.02
C THR A 623 2.17 1.06 -13.28
N ASP A 624 1.71 2.31 -13.24
CA ASP A 624 1.66 3.22 -14.40
C ASP A 624 0.78 2.72 -15.57
N ASN A 625 -0.21 1.87 -15.23
CA ASN A 625 -1.18 1.26 -16.14
C ASN A 625 -1.82 2.28 -17.09
N CYS A 626 -1.71 2.03 -18.40
CA CYS A 626 -2.30 2.80 -19.50
C CYS A 626 -1.92 4.31 -19.54
N LEU A 627 -0.86 4.72 -18.83
CA LEU A 627 -0.42 6.12 -18.81
C LEU A 627 0.37 6.54 -20.05
N ALA A 628 0.80 5.61 -20.89
CA ALA A 628 1.61 5.89 -22.07
C ALA A 628 0.92 6.85 -23.06
N PHE A 629 -0.42 6.84 -23.12
CA PHE A 629 -1.25 7.79 -23.88
C PHE A 629 -1.01 9.27 -23.48
N LEU A 630 -0.52 9.54 -22.26
CA LEU A 630 -0.26 10.90 -21.81
C LEU A 630 1.07 11.47 -22.33
N LEU A 631 1.99 10.63 -22.79
CA LEU A 631 3.35 11.02 -23.19
C LEU A 631 3.38 11.60 -24.60
N GLU A 632 4.19 12.64 -24.82
CA GLU A 632 4.66 12.95 -26.17
C GLU A 632 5.70 11.91 -26.64
N PRO A 633 5.82 11.63 -27.95
CA PRO A 633 6.81 10.68 -28.49
C PRO A 633 8.26 11.17 -28.40
N LEU A 634 8.77 11.30 -27.18
CA LEU A 634 10.13 11.72 -26.87
C LEU A 634 11.06 10.51 -26.70
N GLU A 635 12.25 10.60 -27.29
CA GLU A 635 13.31 9.59 -27.28
C GLU A 635 13.91 9.40 -25.86
N ASN A 636 13.26 8.59 -25.03
CA ASN A 636 13.81 8.14 -23.75
C ASN A 636 14.63 6.88 -24.00
N GLN A 637 15.96 6.97 -23.91
CA GLN A 637 16.89 5.88 -24.24
C GLN A 637 16.70 4.64 -23.35
N ASP A 638 16.25 4.82 -22.11
CA ASP A 638 16.04 3.75 -21.12
C ASP A 638 14.93 2.74 -21.50
N ASP A 639 14.06 3.07 -22.47
CA ASP A 639 12.89 2.26 -22.86
C ASP A 639 13.07 1.46 -24.17
N ILE A 640 14.20 1.63 -24.87
CA ILE A 640 14.40 1.04 -26.20
C ILE A 640 14.33 -0.50 -26.17
N GLY A 641 14.89 -1.13 -25.13
CA GLY A 641 15.01 -2.60 -25.04
C GLY A 641 13.71 -3.39 -24.78
N TYR A 642 12.60 -2.71 -24.44
CA TYR A 642 11.28 -3.36 -24.30
C TYR A 642 10.36 -3.09 -25.50
N ARG A 643 10.81 -2.29 -26.47
CA ARG A 643 9.95 -1.71 -27.50
C ARG A 643 9.83 -2.61 -28.71
N SER A 644 8.60 -3.01 -29.03
CA SER A 644 8.31 -3.91 -30.14
C SER A 644 8.68 -3.29 -31.51
N PRO A 645 9.06 -4.10 -32.52
CA PRO A 645 9.51 -3.59 -33.83
C PRO A 645 8.54 -2.61 -34.47
N GLU A 646 7.24 -2.90 -34.42
CA GLU A 646 6.19 -2.05 -34.99
C GLU A 646 5.96 -0.75 -34.20
N THR A 647 6.29 -0.72 -32.91
CA THR A 647 6.15 0.51 -32.09
C THR A 647 7.41 1.37 -32.07
N GLN A 648 8.53 0.95 -32.69
CA GLN A 648 9.74 1.78 -32.83
C GLN A 648 9.44 3.10 -33.56
N ASN A 649 8.50 3.09 -34.49
CA ASN A 649 7.96 4.31 -35.10
C ASN A 649 7.19 5.15 -34.04
N PRO A 650 7.61 6.39 -33.72
CA PRO A 650 6.97 7.22 -32.69
C PRO A 650 5.52 7.62 -33.00
N TYR A 651 5.05 7.45 -34.23
CA TYR A 651 3.67 7.73 -34.63
C TYR A 651 2.75 6.50 -34.57
N GLN A 652 3.26 5.31 -34.24
CA GLN A 652 2.50 4.07 -34.19
C GLN A 652 1.82 3.90 -32.83
N GLN A 653 0.52 3.59 -32.83
CA GLN A 653 -0.25 3.44 -31.59
C GLN A 653 0.13 2.16 -30.85
N LEU A 654 0.23 2.25 -29.51
CA LEU A 654 0.49 1.12 -28.63
C LEU A 654 -0.71 0.17 -28.60
N THR A 655 -0.45 -1.13 -28.79
CA THR A 655 -1.45 -2.20 -28.91
C THR A 655 -1.27 -3.28 -27.84
N PRO A 656 -2.29 -4.10 -27.56
CA PRO A 656 -2.13 -5.29 -26.71
C PRO A 656 -0.93 -6.16 -27.12
N SER A 657 -0.75 -6.45 -28.43
CA SER A 657 0.41 -7.21 -28.94
C SER A 657 1.76 -6.53 -28.70
N SER A 658 1.82 -5.21 -28.52
CA SER A 658 3.06 -4.51 -28.13
C SER A 658 3.38 -4.68 -26.65
N ASP A 659 2.37 -4.80 -25.77
CA ASP A 659 2.60 -5.19 -24.37
C ASP A 659 3.09 -6.64 -24.27
N ILE A 660 2.59 -7.54 -25.12
CA ILE A 660 3.03 -8.96 -25.16
C ILE A 660 4.53 -9.04 -25.48
N TYR A 661 5.01 -8.27 -26.47
CA TYR A 661 6.44 -8.20 -26.78
C TYR A 661 7.27 -7.69 -25.59
N ALA A 662 6.82 -6.60 -24.95
CA ALA A 662 7.48 -6.04 -23.78
C ALA A 662 7.46 -7.00 -22.57
N PHE A 663 6.40 -7.80 -22.41
CA PHE A 663 6.34 -8.91 -21.46
C PHE A 663 7.34 -10.02 -21.82
N GLY A 664 7.49 -10.38 -23.10
CA GLY A 664 8.52 -11.32 -23.55
C GLY A 664 9.93 -10.86 -23.19
N MET A 665 10.26 -9.59 -23.43
CA MET A 665 11.54 -9.00 -23.02
C MET A 665 11.74 -8.96 -21.50
N LEU A 666 10.67 -8.72 -20.73
CA LEU A 666 10.66 -8.83 -19.27
C LEU A 666 10.90 -10.27 -18.79
N LEU A 667 10.32 -11.26 -19.47
CA LEU A 667 10.52 -12.68 -19.16
C LEU A 667 11.97 -13.11 -19.45
N LEU A 668 12.57 -12.64 -20.54
CA LEU A 668 14.01 -12.83 -20.78
C LEU A 668 14.89 -12.16 -19.72
N GLU A 669 14.55 -10.96 -19.26
CA GLU A 669 15.26 -10.29 -18.15
C GLU A 669 15.15 -11.10 -16.85
N LEU A 670 13.95 -11.59 -16.50
CA LEU A 670 13.71 -12.50 -15.36
C LEU A 670 14.53 -13.79 -15.44
N LEU A 671 14.60 -14.40 -16.64
CA LEU A 671 15.30 -15.66 -16.86
C LEU A 671 16.83 -15.52 -16.85
N THR A 672 17.36 -14.38 -17.28
CA THR A 672 18.81 -14.18 -17.48
C THR A 672 19.50 -13.33 -16.42
N GLY A 673 18.73 -12.59 -15.59
CA GLY A 673 19.26 -11.62 -14.65
C GLY A 673 19.95 -10.42 -15.32
N LYS A 674 19.71 -10.19 -16.61
CA LYS A 674 20.36 -9.14 -17.41
C LYS A 674 19.31 -8.22 -18.03
N PRO A 675 19.50 -6.88 -18.00
CA PRO A 675 18.55 -5.96 -18.61
C PRO A 675 18.56 -6.12 -20.13
N PRO A 676 17.45 -5.84 -20.85
CA PRO A 676 17.38 -6.00 -22.31
C PRO A 676 18.49 -5.28 -23.10
N SER A 677 19.05 -4.19 -22.58
CA SER A 677 20.21 -3.50 -23.18
C SER A 677 21.54 -4.28 -23.13
N GLN A 678 21.56 -5.45 -22.48
CA GLN A 678 22.68 -6.39 -22.43
C GLN A 678 22.35 -7.75 -23.08
N HIS A 679 21.17 -7.87 -23.71
CA HIS A 679 20.81 -9.08 -24.45
C HIS A 679 21.52 -9.06 -25.81
N PRO A 680 22.15 -10.17 -26.25
CA PRO A 680 22.73 -10.26 -27.58
C PRO A 680 21.62 -10.32 -28.63
N VAL A 681 21.87 -9.75 -29.81
CA VAL A 681 20.98 -9.92 -30.97
C VAL A 681 21.19 -11.34 -31.51
N LEU A 682 20.21 -12.21 -31.26
CA LEU A 682 20.22 -13.63 -31.62
C LEU A 682 19.02 -13.98 -32.50
N MET A 683 19.13 -15.09 -33.23
CA MET A 683 17.95 -15.70 -33.87
C MET A 683 17.12 -16.45 -32.83
N ALA A 684 15.82 -16.66 -33.11
CA ALA A 684 14.90 -17.34 -32.21
C ALA A 684 15.34 -18.78 -31.86
N SER A 685 16.10 -19.44 -32.75
CA SER A 685 16.73 -20.75 -32.53
C SER A 685 17.82 -20.75 -31.45
N ASP A 686 18.52 -19.63 -31.29
CA ASP A 686 19.77 -19.56 -30.51
C ASP A 686 19.50 -19.02 -29.10
N LEU A 687 18.42 -18.25 -28.96
CA LEU A 687 17.98 -17.67 -27.69
C LEU A 687 17.80 -18.72 -26.57
N PRO A 688 17.19 -19.92 -26.80
CA PRO A 688 17.11 -20.95 -25.77
C PRO A 688 18.46 -21.51 -25.32
N VAL A 689 19.41 -21.63 -26.25
CA VAL A 689 20.78 -22.07 -25.95
C VAL A 689 21.49 -21.03 -25.09
N TRP A 690 21.33 -19.74 -25.45
CA TRP A 690 21.90 -18.63 -24.69
C TRP A 690 21.30 -18.51 -23.29
N VAL A 691 19.97 -18.56 -23.12
CA VAL A 691 19.34 -18.48 -21.80
C VAL A 691 19.77 -19.66 -20.92
N ARG A 692 19.78 -20.90 -21.44
CA ARG A 692 20.28 -22.07 -20.67
C ARG A 692 21.76 -21.92 -20.28
N SER A 693 22.60 -21.31 -21.12
CA SER A 693 24.03 -21.09 -20.82
C SER A 693 24.29 -20.13 -19.64
N LEU A 694 23.29 -19.35 -19.23
CA LEU A 694 23.38 -18.41 -18.11
C LEU A 694 22.79 -18.96 -16.80
N ARG A 695 22.30 -20.20 -16.77
CA ARG A 695 21.49 -20.74 -15.68
C ARG A 695 22.05 -22.04 -15.11
N GLU A 696 22.44 -22.00 -13.84
CA GLU A 696 22.92 -23.19 -13.09
C GLU A 696 21.82 -24.27 -12.95
N ASP A 697 20.54 -23.87 -12.95
CA ASP A 697 19.37 -24.76 -12.95
C ASP A 697 18.91 -25.18 -14.38
N GLY A 698 19.70 -24.87 -15.41
CA GLY A 698 19.29 -24.97 -16.81
C GLY A 698 19.72 -26.22 -17.60
N ALA A 699 20.48 -27.15 -17.00
CA ALA A 699 21.12 -28.24 -17.73
C ALA A 699 20.16 -29.31 -18.31
N ASN A 700 19.08 -29.65 -17.58
CA ASN A 700 18.09 -30.68 -17.95
C ASN A 700 16.66 -30.28 -17.51
N ASN A 701 16.33 -28.98 -17.56
CA ASN A 701 15.07 -28.47 -17.01
C ASN A 701 14.04 -28.20 -18.13
N GLU A 702 13.01 -29.05 -18.20
CA GLU A 702 11.92 -28.95 -19.18
C GLU A 702 11.04 -27.73 -18.92
N HIS A 703 10.72 -27.44 -17.65
CA HIS A 703 9.96 -26.26 -17.23
C HIS A 703 10.66 -24.96 -17.66
N LEU A 704 11.98 -24.87 -17.49
CA LEU A 704 12.77 -23.75 -18.02
C LEU A 704 12.64 -23.63 -19.54
N THR A 705 12.63 -24.74 -20.28
CA THR A 705 12.49 -24.72 -21.74
C THR A 705 11.11 -24.22 -22.15
N MET A 706 10.02 -24.71 -21.52
CA MET A 706 8.67 -24.19 -21.76
C MET A 706 8.54 -22.68 -21.46
N ILE A 707 9.18 -22.18 -20.39
CA ILE A 707 9.15 -20.73 -20.06
C ILE A 707 9.96 -19.91 -21.07
N ILE A 708 11.05 -20.45 -21.61
CA ILE A 708 11.79 -19.84 -22.74
C ILE A 708 10.92 -19.80 -23.99
N ASP A 709 10.20 -20.88 -24.32
CA ASP A 709 9.36 -20.96 -25.53
C ASP A 709 8.18 -19.97 -25.45
N ILE A 710 7.60 -19.76 -24.25
CA ILE A 710 6.67 -18.65 -23.99
C ILE A 710 7.32 -17.30 -24.31
N ALA A 711 8.55 -17.05 -23.86
CA ALA A 711 9.27 -15.80 -24.15
C ALA A 711 9.52 -15.61 -25.66
N VAL A 712 9.95 -16.67 -26.37
CA VAL A 712 10.17 -16.68 -27.83
C VAL A 712 8.89 -16.36 -28.60
N ALA A 713 7.76 -16.96 -28.20
CA ALA A 713 6.45 -16.66 -28.80
C ALA A 713 6.01 -15.21 -28.56
N CYS A 714 6.30 -14.66 -27.37
CA CYS A 714 5.94 -13.29 -27.03
C CYS A 714 6.73 -12.23 -27.82
N ILE A 715 8.03 -12.45 -28.06
CA ILE A 715 8.91 -11.51 -28.77
C ILE A 715 8.84 -11.61 -30.31
N HIS A 716 7.90 -12.37 -30.87
CA HIS A 716 7.83 -12.61 -32.31
C HIS A 716 7.74 -11.29 -33.12
N PRO A 717 8.47 -11.14 -34.25
CA PRO A 717 8.48 -9.87 -34.99
C PRO A 717 7.09 -9.40 -35.44
N SER A 718 6.30 -10.28 -36.05
CA SER A 718 4.90 -10.03 -36.43
C SER A 718 3.98 -9.96 -35.20
N PRO A 719 3.27 -8.84 -34.96
CA PRO A 719 2.32 -8.69 -33.84
C PRO A 719 1.15 -9.68 -33.86
N GLU A 720 0.71 -10.08 -35.04
CA GLU A 720 -0.38 -11.02 -35.30
C GLU A 720 -0.02 -12.49 -35.00
N SER A 721 1.26 -12.82 -34.84
CA SER A 721 1.73 -14.16 -34.47
C SER A 721 2.08 -14.28 -32.98
N ARG A 722 2.00 -13.18 -32.21
CA ARG A 722 2.22 -13.19 -30.76
C ARG A 722 0.98 -13.76 -30.05
N PRO A 723 1.13 -14.58 -29.01
CA PRO A 723 -0.01 -15.08 -28.24
C PRO A 723 -0.70 -13.94 -27.48
N THR A 724 -2.01 -14.02 -27.30
CA THR A 724 -2.74 -13.13 -26.40
C THR A 724 -2.36 -13.41 -24.93
N ALA A 725 -2.57 -12.44 -24.03
CA ALA A 725 -2.31 -12.64 -22.60
C ALA A 725 -3.06 -13.86 -22.02
N TRP A 726 -4.29 -14.12 -22.48
CA TRP A 726 -5.06 -15.30 -22.11
C TRP A 726 -4.45 -16.63 -22.60
N GLN A 727 -3.86 -16.65 -23.81
CA GLN A 727 -3.11 -17.83 -24.27
C GLN A 727 -1.83 -18.04 -23.47
N ILE A 728 -1.13 -16.97 -23.07
CA ILE A 728 0.05 -17.05 -22.20
C ILE A 728 -0.32 -17.60 -20.82
N LEU A 729 -1.46 -17.22 -20.23
CA LEU A 729 -1.95 -17.83 -18.98
C LEU A 729 -2.14 -19.34 -19.12
N LYS A 730 -2.68 -19.82 -20.25
CA LYS A 730 -2.81 -21.25 -20.52
C LYS A 730 -1.44 -21.94 -20.63
N MET A 731 -0.50 -21.36 -21.37
CA MET A 731 0.86 -21.90 -21.48
C MET A 731 1.57 -21.95 -20.11
N ILE A 732 1.45 -20.90 -19.30
CA ILE A 732 1.96 -20.85 -17.92
C ILE A 732 1.31 -21.93 -17.03
N GLN A 733 0.02 -22.19 -17.22
CA GLN A 733 -0.69 -23.25 -16.51
C GLN A 733 -0.22 -24.64 -16.92
N GLU A 734 0.05 -24.87 -18.21
CA GLU A 734 0.63 -26.13 -18.72
C GLU A 734 2.02 -26.42 -18.08
N VAL A 735 2.87 -25.40 -17.88
CA VAL A 735 4.14 -25.58 -17.14
C VAL A 735 3.92 -26.03 -15.69
N LYS A 736 2.96 -25.39 -14.99
CA LYS A 736 2.60 -25.72 -13.59
C LYS A 736 2.00 -27.12 -13.46
N GLU A 737 1.24 -27.57 -14.46
CA GLU A 737 0.63 -28.91 -14.44
C GLU A 737 1.67 -30.00 -14.66
N ALA A 738 2.63 -29.79 -15.58
CA ALA A 738 3.79 -30.67 -15.74
C ALA A 738 4.59 -30.82 -14.43
N ASP A 739 4.76 -29.74 -13.66
CA ASP A 739 5.40 -29.80 -12.34
C ASP A 739 4.66 -30.74 -11.38
N THR A 740 3.33 -30.68 -11.33
CA THR A 740 2.55 -31.54 -10.43
C THR A 740 2.64 -33.02 -10.80
N ILE A 741 2.72 -33.35 -12.09
CA ILE A 741 2.87 -34.72 -12.58
C ILE A 741 4.27 -35.26 -12.24
N ASN A 742 5.33 -34.50 -12.55
CA ASN A 742 6.71 -34.87 -12.24
C ASN A 742 6.97 -35.07 -10.74
N ASN A 743 6.26 -34.36 -9.87
CA ASN A 743 6.32 -34.57 -8.42
C ASN A 743 5.46 -35.76 -7.95
N ALA A 744 4.35 -36.08 -8.62
CA ALA A 744 3.52 -37.24 -8.31
C ALA A 744 4.23 -38.57 -8.63
N ASP A 745 4.84 -38.70 -9.81
CA ASP A 745 5.56 -39.93 -10.20
C ASP A 745 6.78 -40.17 -9.29
N ASN A 746 7.52 -39.13 -8.91
CA ASN A 746 8.61 -39.24 -7.93
C ASN A 746 8.14 -39.72 -6.53
N SER A 747 6.85 -39.57 -6.19
CA SER A 747 6.29 -40.12 -4.94
C SER A 747 5.95 -41.62 -5.04
N LEU A 748 5.62 -42.10 -6.25
CA LEU A 748 5.28 -43.51 -6.53
C LEU A 748 6.51 -44.44 -6.61
N PHE A 749 7.72 -43.90 -6.76
CA PHE A 749 8.97 -44.67 -6.72
C PHE A 749 9.62 -44.78 -5.32
N ILE A 750 8.93 -44.35 -4.26
CA ILE A 750 9.44 -44.34 -2.87
C ILE A 750 8.58 -45.21 -1.91
N THR A 751 7.54 -45.87 -2.42
CA THR A 751 6.68 -46.83 -1.69
C THR A 751 6.89 -48.26 -2.17
#